data_AF-A0AAV0DC55-F1
#
_entry.id   AF-A0AAV0DC55-F1
#
_cell.length_a   1.000
_cell.length_b   1.000
_cell.length_c   1.000
_cell.angle_alpha   90.00
_cell.angle_beta   90.00
_cell.angle_gamma   90.00
#
_symmetry.space_group_name_H-M   'P 1'
#
loop_
_entity.id
_entity.type
_entity.pdbx_description
1 polymer ?
#
loop_
_entity_poly.entity_id
_entity_poly.type
_entity_poly.pdbx_seq_one_letter_code
_entity_poly.pdbx_strand_id
1 'polypeptide(L)'
;MSLEERFDIVRSIGEECIQDEELKNLLANKPQPICYDGFEPSGRMHIAQGVMKTINVNKLVSSGCKVKIWIADWFAQLNNKMGGDLKKIQAVGQYLIEIWKDAGMNLESNKIEFLWSSEEINSRADEYWPLVLDIARRNTLRRISKCCKIMGRSELNALTASAAQIFYPCMQCADIFFLKADICQLGMDQRKVNVLAREYCEDIKRKNKPIILSHHMLPGLQEGQNKMSKSDPSSSIFMEDEEEDVNLKIEKAFCPPKVVEKNPCLEYIKYIIFHWFNEFKVERSLENGGNKTFSTFEELVTDYECGSLHPADLKLALSKALNKILQPVRDHFKNNFMAKELLMRIKKQSSMENQEPQLDPLGSVSLHSSSSPCNSESQMSWEERFDIVRSIGEECIQDEELKNLLANKPQPICYDGFEPSGRMHIAQGVMKTINVNKLVSSGCKVKIWIADWFALLNDKMGGDLKKIQVVGQYLIEIWKSVGMNLESNKIEFLWASKEINSRADEYWPLVMDIARRNTLDRILRCHKIMGRPELDEFTASAAHIFYPCMQCADIFFLKADICQLGMDQREVNVLARQYCEDIKRKNKPISLSHHILPGLQEGQEKMSNSDPSSSIFMDDEEADVNLKIKKAFCPPKVVKKNPCLEYIKYIIFPWFNEFKVERCLENGGNKTFSTFEELITDYECGSLHPADLKPALSKALNKILQPVRDHFKNDVKAKELLKRVKSYRVAR
;
A
#
# COMPACT_ATOMS: atom_id res chain seq x y z
N MET A 1 40.41 -18.99 -2.87
CA MET A 1 39.98 -18.31 -4.10
C MET A 1 40.53 -16.91 -4.08
N SER A 2 41.27 -16.50 -5.11
CA SER A 2 41.75 -15.13 -5.26
C SER A 2 40.58 -14.17 -5.51
N LEU A 3 40.80 -12.85 -5.41
CA LEU A 3 39.76 -11.87 -5.72
C LEU A 3 39.31 -11.98 -7.18
N GLU A 4 40.23 -12.26 -8.12
CA GLU A 4 39.91 -12.36 -9.54
C GLU A 4 39.07 -13.60 -9.83
N GLU A 5 39.48 -14.78 -9.32
CA GLU A 5 38.70 -16.02 -9.44
C GLU A 5 37.29 -15.85 -8.86
N ARG A 6 37.19 -15.16 -7.71
CA ARG A 6 35.91 -14.86 -7.05
C ARG A 6 35.04 -13.94 -7.90
N PHE A 7 35.64 -12.92 -8.49
CA PHE A 7 34.96 -12.00 -9.39
C PHE A 7 34.46 -12.73 -10.64
N ASP A 8 35.29 -13.52 -11.30
CA ASP A 8 34.95 -14.25 -12.52
C ASP A 8 33.80 -15.23 -12.30
N ILE A 9 33.82 -15.99 -11.20
CA ILE A 9 32.74 -16.93 -10.86
C ILE A 9 31.43 -16.18 -10.64
N VAL A 10 31.43 -15.12 -9.84
CA VAL A 10 30.21 -14.33 -9.56
C VAL A 10 29.72 -13.63 -10.83
N ARG A 11 30.61 -13.01 -11.59
CA ARG A 11 30.29 -12.29 -12.83
C ARG A 11 29.72 -13.22 -13.91
N SER A 12 30.15 -14.49 -13.94
CA SER A 12 29.65 -15.51 -14.87
C SER A 12 28.16 -15.84 -14.72
N ILE A 13 27.54 -15.48 -13.58
CA ILE A 13 26.12 -15.73 -13.31
C ILE A 13 25.23 -14.74 -14.06
N GLY A 14 25.69 -13.50 -14.18
CA GLY A 14 24.93 -12.41 -14.78
C GLY A 14 25.17 -12.32 -16.29
N GLU A 15 24.08 -12.20 -17.05
CA GLU A 15 24.16 -11.67 -18.41
C GLU A 15 24.57 -10.19 -18.36
N GLU A 16 24.04 -9.45 -17.39
CA GLU A 16 24.37 -8.05 -17.13
C GLU A 16 24.79 -7.83 -15.67
N CYS A 17 25.74 -6.93 -15.46
CA CYS A 17 26.17 -6.47 -14.14
C CYS A 17 26.21 -4.93 -14.09
N ILE A 18 25.57 -4.34 -13.07
CA ILE A 18 25.55 -2.89 -12.82
C ILE A 18 26.05 -2.65 -11.39
N GLN A 19 27.33 -2.32 -11.16
CA GLN A 19 28.43 -2.25 -12.14
C GLN A 19 29.60 -3.17 -11.74
N ASP A 20 30.38 -3.61 -12.72
CA ASP A 20 31.50 -4.55 -12.52
C ASP A 20 32.54 -4.02 -11.51
N GLU A 21 32.88 -2.74 -11.58
CA GLU A 21 33.79 -2.11 -10.61
C GLU A 21 33.22 -2.09 -9.18
N GLU A 22 31.91 -1.85 -9.03
CA GLU A 22 31.24 -1.90 -7.73
C GLU A 22 31.24 -3.34 -7.18
N LEU A 23 31.04 -4.34 -8.05
CA LEU A 23 31.10 -5.76 -7.69
C LEU A 23 32.51 -6.16 -7.23
N LYS A 24 33.54 -5.80 -8.00
CA LYS A 24 34.94 -6.10 -7.65
C LYS A 24 35.33 -5.47 -6.32
N ASN A 25 34.95 -4.21 -6.11
CA ASN A 25 35.15 -3.51 -4.84
C ASN A 25 34.38 -4.16 -3.68
N LEU A 26 33.13 -4.58 -3.89
CA LEU A 26 32.34 -5.27 -2.87
C LEU A 26 33.01 -6.59 -2.46
N LEU A 27 33.44 -7.39 -3.44
CA LEU A 27 34.10 -8.67 -3.19
C LEU A 27 35.47 -8.54 -2.52
N ALA A 28 36.16 -7.41 -2.72
CA ALA A 28 37.42 -7.13 -2.04
C ALA A 28 37.23 -6.74 -0.57
N ASN A 29 36.16 -5.98 -0.27
CA ASN A 29 36.00 -5.31 1.02
C ASN A 29 34.98 -5.98 1.96
N LYS A 30 34.02 -6.74 1.42
CA LYS A 30 33.01 -7.45 2.22
C LYS A 30 33.25 -8.96 2.15
N PRO A 31 33.62 -9.61 3.28
CA PRO A 31 33.89 -11.05 3.30
C PRO A 31 32.67 -11.88 2.87
N GLN A 32 31.49 -11.53 3.37
CA GLN A 32 30.23 -12.21 3.08
C GLN A 32 29.18 -11.23 2.52
N PRO A 33 29.22 -10.94 1.21
CA PRO A 33 28.16 -10.20 0.54
C PRO A 33 26.84 -10.95 0.60
N ILE A 34 25.74 -10.22 0.70
CA ILE A 34 24.37 -10.74 0.73
C ILE A 34 23.79 -10.61 -0.67
N CYS A 35 23.49 -11.75 -1.28
CA CYS A 35 22.73 -11.84 -2.52
C CYS A 35 21.28 -12.20 -2.19
N TYR A 36 20.33 -11.77 -3.02
CA TYR A 36 18.96 -12.30 -2.93
C TYR A 36 18.33 -12.53 -4.30
N ASP A 37 17.39 -13.46 -4.33
CA ASP A 37 16.41 -13.65 -5.41
C ASP A 37 15.03 -13.94 -4.82
N GLY A 38 13.97 -13.50 -5.49
CA GLY A 38 12.59 -13.59 -5.03
C GLY A 38 11.70 -14.38 -5.97
N PHE A 39 10.82 -15.20 -5.40
CA PHE A 39 9.97 -16.14 -6.15
C PHE A 39 8.52 -16.03 -5.71
N GLU A 40 7.63 -15.69 -6.65
CA GLU A 40 6.18 -15.79 -6.45
C GLU A 40 5.74 -17.27 -6.44
N PRO A 41 5.19 -17.80 -5.33
CA PRO A 41 4.64 -19.15 -5.30
C PRO A 41 3.32 -19.22 -6.09
N SER A 42 3.43 -19.60 -7.35
CA SER A 42 2.38 -19.42 -8.38
C SER A 42 2.02 -20.68 -9.16
N GLY A 43 2.43 -21.85 -8.67
CA GLY A 43 2.18 -23.16 -9.27
C GLY A 43 3.44 -24.01 -9.35
N ARG A 44 3.44 -24.99 -10.27
CA ARG A 44 4.58 -25.89 -10.52
C ARG A 44 5.87 -25.10 -10.82
N MET A 45 7.01 -25.61 -10.36
CA MET A 45 8.32 -25.00 -10.57
C MET A 45 8.89 -25.42 -11.92
N HIS A 46 9.26 -24.47 -12.76
CA HIS A 46 9.95 -24.77 -14.02
C HIS A 46 11.47 -24.89 -13.81
N ILE A 47 12.17 -25.54 -14.75
CA ILE A 47 13.59 -25.91 -14.59
C ILE A 47 14.54 -24.73 -14.34
N ALA A 48 14.25 -23.54 -14.89
CA ALA A 48 15.05 -22.35 -14.61
C ALA A 48 14.94 -21.88 -13.14
N GLN A 49 13.78 -22.04 -12.51
CA GLN A 49 13.59 -21.72 -11.08
C GLN A 49 14.24 -22.77 -10.17
N GLY A 50 14.32 -24.03 -10.60
CA GLY A 50 14.98 -25.09 -9.85
C GLY A 50 16.45 -25.22 -10.18
N VAL A 51 16.79 -25.98 -11.22
CA VAL A 51 18.16 -26.36 -11.58
C VAL A 51 19.06 -25.16 -11.86
N MET A 52 18.67 -24.25 -12.77
CA MET A 52 19.50 -23.10 -13.13
C MET A 52 19.73 -22.17 -11.93
N LYS A 53 18.72 -22.01 -11.08
CA LYS A 53 18.86 -21.27 -9.83
C LYS A 53 19.82 -21.96 -8.87
N THR A 54 19.72 -23.27 -8.69
CA THR A 54 20.67 -24.03 -7.86
C THR A 54 22.10 -23.84 -8.33
N ILE A 55 22.37 -23.93 -9.63
CA ILE A 55 23.71 -23.67 -10.21
C ILE A 55 24.22 -22.29 -9.78
N ASN A 56 23.41 -21.25 -10.00
CA ASN A 56 23.78 -19.88 -9.70
C ASN A 56 24.00 -19.64 -8.19
N VAL A 57 23.13 -20.20 -7.34
CA VAL A 57 23.25 -20.11 -5.88
C VAL A 57 24.51 -20.81 -5.40
N ASN A 58 24.81 -22.00 -5.92
CA ASN A 58 26.02 -22.76 -5.55
C ASN A 58 27.29 -21.99 -5.94
N LYS A 59 27.33 -21.34 -7.11
CA LYS A 59 28.43 -20.44 -7.52
C LYS A 59 28.61 -19.25 -6.56
N LEU A 60 27.51 -18.63 -6.10
CA LEU A 60 27.58 -17.54 -5.12
C LEU A 60 28.11 -18.00 -3.76
N VAL A 61 27.59 -19.12 -3.27
CA VAL A 61 27.97 -19.70 -1.97
C VAL A 61 29.43 -20.15 -1.94
N SER A 62 29.91 -20.78 -3.02
CA SER A 62 31.32 -21.16 -3.19
C SER A 62 32.24 -19.93 -3.29
N SER A 63 31.72 -18.83 -3.83
CA SER A 63 32.37 -17.51 -3.85
C SER A 63 32.23 -16.73 -2.53
N GLY A 64 31.77 -17.37 -1.46
CA GLY A 64 31.72 -16.75 -0.12
C GLY A 64 30.52 -15.84 0.14
N CYS A 65 29.55 -15.76 -0.77
CA CYS A 65 28.34 -14.96 -0.56
C CYS A 65 27.33 -15.70 0.33
N LYS A 66 26.52 -14.93 1.05
CA LYS A 66 25.30 -15.37 1.70
C LYS A 66 24.13 -15.14 0.75
N VAL A 67 23.23 -16.11 0.60
CA VAL A 67 22.11 -16.04 -0.34
C VAL A 67 20.79 -16.10 0.41
N LYS A 68 19.91 -15.14 0.16
CA LYS A 68 18.53 -15.14 0.65
C LYS A 68 17.58 -15.50 -0.48
N ILE A 69 16.81 -16.56 -0.29
CA ILE A 69 15.72 -16.95 -1.17
C ILE A 69 14.43 -16.40 -0.57
N TRP A 70 13.88 -15.39 -1.22
CA TRP A 70 12.69 -14.68 -0.78
C TRP A 70 11.43 -15.35 -1.33
N ILE A 71 10.72 -16.06 -0.46
CA ILE A 71 9.44 -16.69 -0.76
C ILE A 71 8.37 -15.60 -0.72
N ALA A 72 8.06 -15.07 -1.90
CA ALA A 72 7.30 -13.84 -2.08
C ALA A 72 5.78 -14.14 -2.06
N ASP A 73 5.28 -14.64 -0.93
CA ASP A 73 3.90 -15.08 -0.76
C ASP A 73 2.89 -13.92 -0.79
N TRP A 74 3.15 -12.80 -0.14
CA TRP A 74 2.33 -11.59 -0.29
C TRP A 74 2.37 -10.99 -1.69
N PHE A 75 3.52 -11.07 -2.35
CA PHE A 75 3.67 -10.62 -3.73
C PHE A 75 2.84 -11.48 -4.69
N ALA A 76 2.86 -12.80 -4.53
CA ALA A 76 2.00 -13.71 -5.29
C ALA A 76 0.52 -13.41 -5.03
N GLN A 77 0.14 -13.08 -3.80
CA GLN A 77 -1.23 -12.69 -3.46
C GLN A 77 -1.64 -11.37 -4.15
N LEU A 78 -0.78 -10.35 -4.10
CA LEU A 78 -0.97 -9.07 -4.78
C LEU A 78 -1.10 -9.24 -6.29
N ASN A 79 -0.32 -10.16 -6.89
CA ASN A 79 -0.42 -10.50 -8.31
C ASN A 79 -1.55 -11.49 -8.63
N ASN A 80 -2.44 -11.77 -7.67
CA ASN A 80 -3.60 -12.64 -7.78
C ASN A 80 -3.28 -14.08 -8.24
N LYS A 81 -2.09 -14.60 -7.88
CA LYS A 81 -1.73 -16.00 -8.10
C LYS A 81 -2.55 -16.90 -7.17
N MET A 82 -2.83 -18.11 -7.62
CA MET A 82 -3.64 -19.07 -6.86
C MET A 82 -5.03 -18.53 -6.43
N GLY A 83 -5.62 -17.64 -7.23
CA GLY A 83 -6.86 -16.94 -6.92
C GLY A 83 -6.76 -15.91 -5.77
N GLY A 84 -5.54 -15.55 -5.36
CA GLY A 84 -5.29 -14.68 -4.20
C GLY A 84 -5.44 -15.38 -2.84
N ASP A 85 -5.53 -16.72 -2.83
CA ASP A 85 -5.64 -17.51 -1.60
C ASP A 85 -4.25 -17.75 -1.00
N LEU A 86 -3.95 -17.01 0.08
CA LEU A 86 -2.65 -17.07 0.75
C LEU A 86 -2.29 -18.48 1.24
N LYS A 87 -3.27 -19.30 1.66
CA LYS A 87 -2.99 -20.67 2.11
C LYS A 87 -2.56 -21.58 0.96
N LYS A 88 -3.11 -21.39 -0.24
CA LYS A 88 -2.66 -22.11 -1.44
C LYS A 88 -1.27 -21.64 -1.85
N ILE A 89 -1.03 -20.34 -1.83
CA ILE A 89 0.29 -19.75 -2.13
C ILE A 89 1.35 -20.29 -1.18
N GLN A 90 1.08 -20.34 0.13
CA GLN A 90 2.01 -20.88 1.12
C GLN A 90 2.26 -22.38 0.92
N ALA A 91 1.25 -23.16 0.54
CA ALA A 91 1.47 -24.56 0.17
C ALA A 91 2.40 -24.68 -1.05
N VAL A 92 2.24 -23.83 -2.07
CA VAL A 92 3.16 -23.80 -3.21
C VAL A 92 4.56 -23.39 -2.77
N GLY A 93 4.70 -22.39 -1.88
CA GLY A 93 6.00 -21.93 -1.40
C GLY A 93 6.77 -23.04 -0.68
N GLN A 94 6.08 -23.84 0.14
CA GLN A 94 6.67 -25.02 0.77
C GLN A 94 7.12 -26.05 -0.29
N TYR A 95 6.31 -26.27 -1.32
CA TYR A 95 6.68 -27.16 -2.43
C TYR A 95 7.94 -26.67 -3.16
N LEU A 96 8.09 -25.35 -3.36
CA LEU A 96 9.30 -24.80 -3.96
C LEU A 96 10.55 -25.05 -3.09
N ILE A 97 10.42 -24.86 -1.77
CA ILE A 97 11.50 -25.13 -0.81
C ILE A 97 11.92 -26.59 -0.85
N GLU A 98 10.97 -27.53 -0.87
CA GLU A 98 11.27 -28.96 -0.96
C GLU A 98 12.01 -29.31 -2.26
N ILE A 99 11.67 -28.70 -3.39
CA ILE A 99 12.44 -28.89 -4.63
C ILE A 99 13.88 -28.40 -4.48
N TRP A 100 14.11 -27.21 -3.93
CA TRP A 100 15.48 -26.69 -3.83
C TRP A 100 16.37 -27.51 -2.89
N LYS A 101 15.80 -28.14 -1.86
CA LYS A 101 16.53 -29.06 -0.97
C LYS A 101 17.09 -30.26 -1.74
N ASP A 102 16.31 -30.83 -2.65
CA ASP A 102 16.68 -32.04 -3.39
C ASP A 102 17.27 -31.76 -4.78
N ALA A 103 17.16 -30.54 -5.29
CA ALA A 103 17.75 -30.11 -6.55
C ALA A 103 19.25 -29.81 -6.44
N GLY A 104 19.95 -30.27 -5.41
CA GLY A 104 21.42 -30.15 -5.25
C GLY A 104 21.93 -28.79 -4.76
N MET A 105 21.09 -28.01 -4.09
CA MET A 105 21.50 -26.73 -3.49
C MET A 105 22.34 -26.98 -2.24
N ASN A 106 23.49 -26.30 -2.10
CA ASN A 106 24.44 -26.53 -1.01
C ASN A 106 23.98 -25.89 0.32
N LEU A 107 22.98 -26.51 0.94
CA LEU A 107 22.40 -26.07 2.21
C LEU A 107 23.34 -26.30 3.40
N GLU A 108 24.26 -27.27 3.33
CA GLU A 108 25.24 -27.56 4.39
C GLU A 108 26.17 -26.39 4.70
N SER A 109 26.33 -25.48 3.73
CA SER A 109 27.15 -24.27 3.89
C SER A 109 26.64 -23.30 4.97
N ASN A 110 25.38 -23.42 5.44
CA ASN A 110 24.68 -22.46 6.31
C ASN A 110 24.68 -21.02 5.76
N LYS A 111 24.93 -20.83 4.46
CA LYS A 111 24.94 -19.52 3.78
C LYS A 111 23.66 -19.23 3.03
N ILE A 112 22.68 -20.14 3.04
CA ILE A 112 21.42 -20.02 2.30
C ILE A 112 20.27 -19.89 3.31
N GLU A 113 19.44 -18.87 3.14
CA GLU A 113 18.27 -18.62 3.98
C GLU A 113 17.00 -18.58 3.12
N PHE A 114 16.01 -19.41 3.46
CA PHE A 114 14.66 -19.28 2.92
C PHE A 114 13.86 -18.38 3.85
N LEU A 115 13.36 -17.26 3.32
CA LEU A 115 12.66 -16.23 4.09
C LEU A 115 11.28 -15.99 3.48
N TRP A 116 10.24 -16.01 4.29
CA TRP A 116 8.86 -15.77 3.87
C TRP A 116 8.54 -14.28 3.95
N SER A 117 7.99 -13.74 2.86
CA SER A 117 7.76 -12.30 2.79
C SER A 117 6.76 -11.81 3.84
N SER A 118 5.67 -12.53 4.02
CA SER A 118 4.66 -12.20 5.03
C SER A 118 5.21 -12.25 6.45
N GLU A 119 6.01 -13.26 6.80
CA GLU A 119 6.56 -13.43 8.15
C GLU A 119 7.58 -12.33 8.47
N GLU A 120 8.55 -12.13 7.59
CA GLU A 120 9.64 -11.18 7.80
C GLU A 120 9.12 -9.73 7.82
N ILE A 121 8.22 -9.36 6.89
CA ILE A 121 7.66 -8.01 6.86
C ILE A 121 6.83 -7.73 8.12
N ASN A 122 6.01 -8.67 8.57
CA ASN A 122 5.21 -8.48 9.80
C ASN A 122 6.10 -8.35 11.04
N SER A 123 7.18 -9.15 11.13
CA SER A 123 8.10 -9.10 12.27
C SER A 123 8.82 -7.76 12.45
N ARG A 124 8.95 -6.98 11.37
CA ARG A 124 9.69 -5.72 11.30
C ARG A 124 8.92 -4.67 10.50
N ALA A 125 7.62 -4.58 10.75
CA ALA A 125 6.71 -3.71 10.00
C ALA A 125 7.06 -2.22 10.11
N ASP A 126 7.60 -1.82 11.25
CA ASP A 126 8.07 -0.46 11.55
C ASP A 126 9.34 -0.09 10.77
N GLU A 127 10.12 -1.07 10.31
CA GLU A 127 11.24 -0.87 9.38
C GLU A 127 10.75 -0.86 7.93
N TYR A 128 9.88 -1.82 7.56
CA TYR A 128 9.53 -2.09 6.17
C TYR A 128 8.59 -1.05 5.56
N TRP A 129 7.45 -0.79 6.19
CA TRP A 129 6.41 0.02 5.57
C TRP A 129 6.77 1.49 5.43
N PRO A 130 7.48 2.15 6.38
CA PRO A 130 7.98 3.51 6.15
C PRO A 130 8.87 3.61 4.92
N LEU A 131 9.67 2.58 4.62
CA LEU A 131 10.49 2.51 3.42
C LEU A 131 9.62 2.40 2.15
N VAL A 132 8.63 1.51 2.13
CA VAL A 132 7.67 1.39 1.01
C VAL A 132 6.95 2.71 0.73
N LEU A 133 6.46 3.36 1.79
CA LEU A 133 5.74 4.63 1.70
C LEU A 133 6.64 5.77 1.22
N ASP A 134 7.91 5.82 1.65
CA ASP A 134 8.87 6.83 1.16
C ASP A 134 9.26 6.61 -0.31
N ILE A 135 9.46 5.35 -0.73
CA ILE A 135 9.67 5.00 -2.14
C ILE A 135 8.46 5.44 -2.98
N ALA A 136 7.24 5.14 -2.53
CA ALA A 136 6.01 5.52 -3.21
C ALA A 136 5.85 7.05 -3.30
N ARG A 137 6.16 7.77 -2.22
CA ARG A 137 6.08 9.24 -2.15
C ARG A 137 7.04 9.92 -3.13
N ARG A 138 8.28 9.45 -3.23
CA ARG A 138 9.32 10.07 -4.06
C ARG A 138 9.22 9.75 -5.55
N ASN A 139 8.43 8.75 -5.93
CA ASN A 139 8.34 8.29 -7.30
C ASN A 139 6.98 8.62 -7.92
N THR A 140 7.00 9.04 -9.19
CA THR A 140 5.77 9.25 -9.95
C THR A 140 5.09 7.91 -10.28
N LEU A 141 3.77 7.94 -10.43
CA LEU A 141 3.00 6.78 -10.88
C LEU A 141 3.55 6.24 -12.19
N ARG A 142 3.83 7.10 -13.17
CA ARG A 142 4.44 6.70 -14.43
C ARG A 142 5.74 5.92 -14.25
N ARG A 143 6.61 6.33 -13.31
CA ARG A 143 7.88 5.64 -13.04
C ARG A 143 7.66 4.26 -12.45
N ILE A 144 6.74 4.13 -11.51
CA ILE A 144 6.36 2.84 -10.91
C ILE A 144 5.66 1.94 -11.93
N SER A 145 4.77 2.50 -12.74
CA SER A 145 4.05 1.79 -13.79
C SER A 145 4.97 1.14 -14.82
N LYS A 146 6.11 1.77 -15.14
CA LYS A 146 7.13 1.18 -16.02
C LYS A 146 7.75 -0.11 -15.44
N CYS A 147 7.73 -0.29 -14.12
CA CYS A 147 8.22 -1.48 -13.43
C CYS A 147 7.23 -2.65 -13.46
N CYS A 148 5.95 -2.46 -13.77
CA CYS A 148 4.95 -3.55 -13.69
C CYS A 148 5.22 -4.74 -14.64
N LYS A 149 6.14 -4.60 -15.61
CA LYS A 149 6.65 -5.73 -16.41
C LYS A 149 7.26 -6.84 -15.55
N ILE A 150 7.78 -6.52 -14.36
CA ILE A 150 8.34 -7.50 -13.41
C ILE A 150 7.33 -8.57 -12.97
N MET A 151 6.03 -8.25 -13.02
CA MET A 151 4.91 -9.13 -12.65
C MET A 151 4.42 -10.00 -13.83
N GLY A 152 5.10 -9.94 -14.99
CA GLY A 152 4.69 -10.62 -16.22
C GLY A 152 3.46 -10.03 -16.91
N ARG A 153 3.14 -8.75 -16.63
CA ARG A 153 2.02 -8.04 -17.24
C ARG A 153 2.52 -7.08 -18.34
N SER A 154 1.67 -6.83 -19.34
CA SER A 154 1.90 -5.81 -20.37
C SER A 154 1.86 -4.40 -19.77
N GLU A 155 2.04 -3.36 -20.60
CA GLU A 155 1.91 -1.98 -20.13
C GLU A 155 0.54 -1.74 -19.50
N LEU A 156 0.55 -1.10 -18.32
CA LEU A 156 -0.61 -0.85 -17.50
C LEU A 156 -1.70 -0.11 -18.29
N ASN A 157 -2.88 -0.72 -18.36
CA ASN A 157 -4.09 0.00 -18.68
C ASN A 157 -4.79 0.36 -17.36
N ALA A 158 -4.84 1.63 -17.00
CA ALA A 158 -5.39 2.12 -15.73
C ALA A 158 -6.85 1.68 -15.47
N LEU A 159 -7.63 1.40 -16.52
CA LEU A 159 -9.02 0.94 -16.42
C LEU A 159 -9.14 -0.53 -16.00
N THR A 160 -8.15 -1.36 -16.32
CA THR A 160 -8.16 -2.81 -16.05
C THR A 160 -7.12 -3.24 -15.02
N ALA A 161 -6.12 -2.39 -14.78
CA ALA A 161 -5.08 -2.62 -13.80
C ALA A 161 -5.63 -2.46 -12.39
N SER A 162 -5.34 -3.45 -11.54
CA SER A 162 -5.58 -3.35 -10.10
C SER A 162 -4.58 -2.36 -9.48
N ALA A 163 -5.04 -1.58 -8.49
CA ALA A 163 -4.18 -0.68 -7.71
C ALA A 163 -3.03 -1.43 -6.99
N ALA A 164 -3.20 -2.72 -6.69
CA ALA A 164 -2.14 -3.59 -6.14
C ALA A 164 -0.88 -3.66 -7.03
N GLN A 165 -1.00 -3.40 -8.33
CA GLN A 165 0.13 -3.41 -9.26
C GLN A 165 1.07 -2.21 -9.08
N ILE A 166 0.62 -1.15 -8.39
CA ILE A 166 1.48 -0.03 -7.97
C ILE A 166 2.17 -0.35 -6.65
N PHE A 167 1.52 -1.12 -5.78
CA PHE A 167 2.11 -1.53 -4.50
C PHE A 167 3.32 -2.44 -4.71
N TYR A 168 3.16 -3.43 -5.60
CA TYR A 168 4.14 -4.49 -5.81
C TYR A 168 5.55 -3.95 -6.12
N PRO A 169 5.79 -3.05 -7.10
CA PRO A 169 7.15 -2.57 -7.37
C PRO A 169 7.73 -1.71 -6.24
N CYS A 170 6.90 -0.96 -5.51
CA CYS A 170 7.36 -0.20 -4.34
C CYS A 170 7.84 -1.15 -3.23
N MET A 171 7.08 -2.23 -2.98
CA MET A 171 7.43 -3.28 -2.02
C MET A 171 8.70 -4.02 -2.44
N GLN A 172 8.81 -4.46 -3.69
CA GLN A 172 10.01 -5.17 -4.16
C GLN A 172 11.27 -4.28 -4.16
N CYS A 173 11.11 -2.97 -4.40
CA CYS A 173 12.19 -2.00 -4.22
C CYS A 173 12.61 -1.90 -2.75
N ALA A 174 11.65 -1.88 -1.82
CA ALA A 174 11.91 -1.86 -0.38
C ALA A 174 12.63 -3.13 0.09
N ASP A 175 12.28 -4.30 -0.45
CA ASP A 175 12.89 -5.60 -0.12
C ASP A 175 14.42 -5.56 -0.24
N ILE A 176 14.95 -4.88 -1.27
CA ILE A 176 16.40 -4.80 -1.52
C ILE A 176 17.13 -4.23 -0.30
N PHE A 177 16.58 -3.19 0.31
CA PHE A 177 17.16 -2.55 1.48
C PHE A 177 16.82 -3.28 2.77
N PHE A 178 15.59 -3.77 2.88
CA PHE A 178 15.10 -4.51 4.05
C PHE A 178 15.84 -5.83 4.27
N LEU A 179 16.13 -6.55 3.19
CA LEU A 179 16.95 -7.77 3.20
C LEU A 179 18.44 -7.46 3.31
N LYS A 180 18.83 -6.18 3.22
CA LYS A 180 20.21 -5.68 3.22
C LYS A 180 21.04 -6.34 2.11
N ALA A 181 20.43 -6.52 0.94
CA ALA A 181 21.09 -7.11 -0.21
C ALA A 181 22.18 -6.18 -0.75
N ASP A 182 23.38 -6.73 -0.94
CA ASP A 182 24.45 -6.05 -1.68
C ASP A 182 24.35 -6.37 -3.17
N ILE A 183 23.86 -7.57 -3.52
CA ILE A 183 23.70 -8.04 -4.91
C ILE A 183 22.24 -8.49 -5.14
N CYS A 184 21.55 -7.81 -6.03
CA CYS A 184 20.25 -8.24 -6.56
C CYS A 184 20.49 -9.28 -7.68
N GLN A 185 20.40 -10.58 -7.36
CA GLN A 185 20.64 -11.68 -8.30
C GLN A 185 19.31 -12.21 -8.86
N LEU A 186 18.62 -11.40 -9.64
CA LEU A 186 17.32 -11.73 -10.23
C LEU A 186 17.39 -11.85 -11.76
N GLY A 187 16.32 -12.25 -12.43
CA GLY A 187 16.28 -12.35 -13.89
C GLY A 187 16.40 -10.98 -14.58
N MET A 188 16.75 -10.96 -15.87
CA MET A 188 16.76 -9.72 -16.67
C MET A 188 15.40 -9.00 -16.70
N ASP A 189 14.29 -9.74 -16.54
CA ASP A 189 12.95 -9.17 -16.45
C ASP A 189 12.71 -8.33 -15.18
N GLN A 190 13.48 -8.56 -14.12
CA GLN A 190 13.43 -7.82 -12.85
C GLN A 190 14.29 -6.54 -12.86
N ARG A 191 15.06 -6.29 -13.93
CA ARG A 191 16.03 -5.19 -14.02
C ARG A 191 15.45 -3.82 -13.65
N LYS A 192 14.21 -3.52 -14.06
CA LYS A 192 13.61 -2.18 -13.90
C LYS A 192 13.41 -1.77 -12.44
N VAL A 193 13.01 -2.70 -11.57
CA VAL A 193 12.83 -2.42 -10.14
C VAL A 193 14.17 -2.36 -9.41
N ASN A 194 15.15 -3.17 -9.85
CA ASN A 194 16.52 -3.06 -9.33
C ASN A 194 17.16 -1.69 -9.67
N VAL A 195 16.91 -1.17 -10.88
CA VAL A 195 17.32 0.19 -11.26
C VAL A 195 16.57 1.25 -10.45
N LEU A 196 15.27 1.05 -10.19
CA LEU A 196 14.49 1.93 -9.30
C LEU A 196 15.12 2.03 -7.90
N ALA A 197 15.65 0.93 -7.36
CA ALA A 197 16.36 0.97 -6.07
C ALA A 197 17.66 1.78 -6.14
N ARG A 198 18.40 1.72 -7.25
CA ARG A 198 19.59 2.55 -7.44
C ARG A 198 19.25 4.04 -7.56
N GLU A 199 18.16 4.38 -8.27
CA GLU A 199 17.63 5.75 -8.35
C GLU A 199 17.19 6.24 -6.96
N TYR A 200 16.49 5.41 -6.18
CA TYR A 200 16.10 5.74 -4.81
C TYR A 200 17.32 6.04 -3.92
N CYS A 201 18.42 5.29 -4.06
CA CYS A 201 19.68 5.60 -3.36
C CYS A 201 20.21 7.00 -3.70
N GLU A 202 20.07 7.47 -4.94
CA GLU A 202 20.48 8.82 -5.34
C GLU A 202 19.61 9.88 -4.66
N ASP A 203 18.29 9.66 -4.64
CA ASP A 203 17.32 10.58 -4.02
C ASP A 203 17.55 10.75 -2.51
N ILE A 204 17.88 9.65 -1.81
CA ILE A 204 18.19 9.67 -0.38
C ILE A 204 19.67 9.90 -0.07
N LYS A 205 20.50 10.15 -1.11
CA LYS A 205 21.95 10.38 -1.01
C LYS A 205 22.70 9.24 -0.31
N ARG A 206 22.24 8.00 -0.48
CA ARG A 206 22.89 6.78 -0.01
C ARG A 206 24.03 6.40 -0.96
N LYS A 207 25.26 6.36 -0.44
CA LYS A 207 26.46 6.03 -1.21
C LYS A 207 26.47 4.57 -1.70
N ASN A 208 26.09 3.64 -0.82
CA ASN A 208 26.15 2.21 -1.11
C ASN A 208 24.89 1.79 -1.87
N LYS A 209 25.03 1.66 -3.20
CA LYS A 209 23.99 1.16 -4.10
C LYS A 209 24.06 -0.37 -4.21
N PRO A 210 22.92 -1.05 -4.36
CA PRO A 210 22.92 -2.48 -4.65
C PRO A 210 23.49 -2.74 -6.04
N ILE A 211 24.35 -3.76 -6.16
CA ILE A 211 24.80 -4.27 -7.45
C ILE A 211 23.67 -5.07 -8.08
N ILE A 212 23.41 -4.84 -9.36
CA ILE A 212 22.41 -5.60 -10.12
C ILE A 212 23.18 -6.66 -10.91
N LEU A 213 22.96 -7.94 -10.61
CA LEU A 213 23.59 -9.07 -11.31
C LEU A 213 22.50 -9.92 -11.94
N SER A 214 22.02 -9.46 -13.11
CA SER A 214 20.85 -10.02 -13.75
C SER A 214 21.21 -11.25 -14.60
N HIS A 215 20.58 -12.39 -14.32
CA HIS A 215 20.85 -13.64 -15.05
C HIS A 215 19.99 -13.78 -16.30
N HIS A 216 20.49 -14.60 -17.21
CA HIS A 216 19.87 -14.90 -18.50
C HIS A 216 18.47 -15.52 -18.35
N MET A 217 17.56 -15.15 -19.26
CA MET A 217 16.19 -15.68 -19.29
C MET A 217 16.14 -16.94 -20.16
N LEU A 218 16.03 -18.11 -19.53
CA LEU A 218 15.94 -19.37 -20.26
C LEU A 218 14.67 -19.41 -21.16
N PRO A 219 14.79 -19.73 -22.46
CA PRO A 219 13.69 -19.66 -23.41
C PRO A 219 12.67 -20.79 -23.21
N GLY A 220 11.48 -20.58 -23.77
CA GLY A 220 10.49 -21.65 -23.92
C GLY A 220 10.92 -22.65 -25.00
N LEU A 221 10.41 -23.88 -24.93
CA LEU A 221 10.79 -24.94 -25.87
C LEU A 221 10.25 -24.73 -27.30
N GLN A 222 9.26 -23.86 -27.51
CA GLN A 222 8.67 -23.62 -28.83
C GLN A 222 9.31 -22.41 -29.54
N GLU A 223 9.15 -22.34 -30.86
CA GLU A 223 9.68 -21.25 -31.68
C GLU A 223 9.12 -19.89 -31.26
N GLY A 224 9.99 -18.87 -31.19
CA GLY A 224 9.61 -17.49 -30.86
C GLY A 224 9.33 -17.22 -29.38
N GLN A 225 9.42 -18.22 -28.50
CA GLN A 225 9.21 -18.06 -27.07
C GLN A 225 10.51 -17.67 -26.34
N ASN A 226 10.75 -16.36 -26.20
CA ASN A 226 11.94 -15.84 -25.51
C ASN A 226 11.98 -16.12 -23.99
N LYS A 227 10.90 -16.68 -23.40
CA LYS A 227 10.81 -17.02 -21.97
C LYS A 227 9.82 -18.19 -21.79
N MET A 228 10.15 -19.12 -20.92
CA MET A 228 9.21 -20.15 -20.46
C MET A 228 7.95 -19.53 -19.86
N SER A 229 6.78 -20.07 -20.23
CA SER A 229 5.49 -19.65 -19.66
C SER A 229 4.79 -20.79 -18.95
N LYS A 230 4.32 -20.53 -17.73
CA LYS A 230 3.46 -21.46 -16.99
C LYS A 230 2.08 -21.66 -17.66
N SER A 231 1.65 -20.72 -18.50
CA SER A 231 0.37 -20.81 -19.22
C SER A 231 0.37 -21.82 -20.36
N ASP A 232 1.56 -22.18 -20.87
CA ASP A 232 1.72 -23.26 -21.84
C ASP A 232 2.59 -24.36 -21.21
N PRO A 233 1.96 -25.42 -20.64
CA PRO A 233 2.69 -26.51 -20.01
C PRO A 233 3.65 -27.27 -20.94
N SER A 234 3.46 -27.18 -22.26
CA SER A 234 4.34 -27.80 -23.25
C SER A 234 5.58 -26.96 -23.55
N SER A 235 5.56 -25.67 -23.24
CA SER A 235 6.70 -24.75 -23.39
C SER A 235 7.77 -24.91 -22.33
N SER A 236 7.46 -25.56 -21.20
CA SER A 236 8.27 -25.55 -19.99
C SER A 236 8.48 -26.95 -19.45
N ILE A 237 9.70 -27.24 -19.02
CA ILE A 237 10.01 -28.45 -18.24
C ILE A 237 9.81 -28.13 -16.76
N PHE A 238 8.98 -28.92 -16.09
CA PHE A 238 8.77 -28.81 -14.65
C PHE A 238 9.70 -29.74 -13.89
N MET A 239 10.03 -29.37 -12.66
CA MET A 239 11.03 -30.06 -11.85
C MET A 239 10.66 -31.51 -11.49
N GLU A 240 9.36 -31.83 -11.52
CA GLU A 240 8.82 -33.16 -11.26
C GLU A 240 8.07 -33.77 -12.46
N ASP A 241 8.35 -33.30 -13.69
CA ASP A 241 7.88 -34.02 -14.89
C ASP A 241 8.48 -35.43 -14.92
N GLU A 242 7.68 -36.44 -15.30
CA GLU A 242 8.16 -37.81 -15.48
C GLU A 242 9.13 -37.90 -16.65
N GLU A 243 9.86 -39.02 -16.76
CA GLU A 243 10.84 -39.20 -17.83
C GLU A 243 10.21 -39.10 -19.22
N GLU A 244 9.03 -39.69 -19.39
CA GLU A 244 8.27 -39.66 -20.64
C GLU A 244 7.84 -38.23 -21.01
N ASP A 245 7.44 -37.42 -20.02
CA ASP A 245 7.02 -36.04 -20.23
C ASP A 245 8.19 -35.16 -20.70
N VAL A 246 9.37 -35.32 -20.07
CA VAL A 246 10.59 -34.60 -20.48
C VAL A 246 10.99 -34.99 -21.89
N ASN A 247 11.00 -36.30 -22.18
CA ASN A 247 11.35 -36.83 -23.50
C ASN A 247 10.43 -36.25 -24.59
N LEU A 248 9.12 -36.27 -24.35
CA LEU A 248 8.12 -35.77 -25.29
C LEU A 248 8.25 -34.26 -25.52
N LYS A 249 8.51 -33.48 -24.46
CA LYS A 249 8.67 -32.01 -24.56
C LYS A 249 9.93 -31.64 -25.35
N ILE A 250 11.06 -32.30 -25.10
CA ILE A 250 12.30 -32.06 -25.84
C ILE A 250 12.20 -32.56 -27.29
N GLU A 251 11.56 -33.70 -27.53
CA GLU A 251 11.29 -34.19 -28.88
C GLU A 251 10.56 -33.14 -29.72
N LYS A 252 9.55 -32.49 -29.14
CA LYS A 252 8.75 -31.42 -29.78
C LYS A 252 9.39 -30.04 -29.76
N ALA A 253 10.50 -29.85 -29.05
CA ALA A 253 11.14 -28.55 -28.94
C ALA A 253 11.63 -28.02 -30.29
N PHE A 254 11.63 -26.71 -30.46
CA PHE A 254 12.21 -26.05 -31.62
C PHE A 254 13.73 -26.26 -31.63
N CYS A 255 14.24 -26.90 -32.67
CA CYS A 255 15.67 -27.23 -32.80
C CYS A 255 16.05 -27.33 -34.28
N PRO A 256 16.02 -26.20 -35.00
CA PRO A 256 16.31 -26.16 -36.44
C PRO A 256 17.74 -26.66 -36.75
N PRO A 257 17.91 -27.51 -37.79
CA PRO A 257 19.23 -28.04 -38.14
C PRO A 257 20.18 -26.90 -38.54
N LYS A 258 21.43 -26.97 -38.05
CA LYS A 258 22.51 -26.00 -38.35
C LYS A 258 22.25 -24.55 -37.93
N VAL A 259 21.22 -24.31 -37.11
CA VAL A 259 20.88 -22.97 -36.63
C VAL A 259 21.03 -22.94 -35.11
N VAL A 260 21.98 -22.12 -34.66
CA VAL A 260 22.32 -21.95 -33.24
C VAL A 260 21.53 -20.81 -32.60
N GLU A 261 21.31 -19.73 -33.35
CA GLU A 261 20.61 -18.55 -32.85
C GLU A 261 19.17 -18.91 -32.43
N LYS A 262 18.78 -18.53 -31.21
CA LYS A 262 17.45 -18.76 -30.62
C LYS A 262 17.03 -20.23 -30.62
N ASN A 263 17.98 -21.14 -30.49
CA ASN A 263 17.73 -22.57 -30.37
C ASN A 263 17.61 -22.98 -28.89
N PRO A 264 16.39 -23.24 -28.37
CA PRO A 264 16.19 -23.53 -26.95
C PRO A 264 16.94 -24.79 -26.50
N CYS A 265 17.08 -25.81 -27.34
CA CYS A 265 17.84 -27.01 -26.97
C CYS A 265 19.31 -26.67 -26.68
N LEU A 266 19.94 -25.86 -27.51
CA LEU A 266 21.34 -25.43 -27.31
C LEU A 266 21.48 -24.51 -26.10
N GLU A 267 20.50 -23.64 -25.84
CA GLU A 267 20.51 -22.79 -24.65
C GLU A 267 20.39 -23.59 -23.35
N TYR A 268 19.57 -24.64 -23.32
CA TYR A 268 19.50 -25.54 -22.16
C TYR A 268 20.83 -26.26 -21.97
N ILE A 269 21.49 -26.70 -23.04
CA ILE A 269 22.81 -27.31 -22.96
C ILE A 269 23.84 -26.32 -22.41
N LYS A 270 23.85 -25.09 -22.91
CA LYS A 270 24.77 -24.03 -22.47
C LYS A 270 24.57 -23.67 -21.00
N TYR A 271 23.36 -23.33 -20.59
CA TYR A 271 23.09 -22.73 -19.28
C TYR A 271 22.78 -23.74 -18.18
N ILE A 272 22.42 -24.98 -18.53
CA ILE A 272 22.14 -26.04 -17.55
C ILE A 272 23.19 -27.14 -17.66
N ILE A 273 23.27 -27.83 -18.80
CA ILE A 273 23.99 -29.10 -18.89
C ILE A 273 25.51 -28.93 -18.69
N PHE A 274 26.14 -27.99 -19.39
CA PHE A 274 27.57 -27.69 -19.21
C PHE A 274 27.89 -27.22 -17.79
N HIS A 275 26.98 -26.47 -17.18
CA HIS A 275 27.16 -25.98 -15.82
C HIS A 275 26.93 -27.05 -14.74
N TRP A 276 26.23 -28.13 -15.07
CA TRP A 276 25.91 -29.21 -14.15
C TRP A 276 26.91 -30.37 -14.23
N PHE A 277 27.29 -30.79 -15.44
CA PHE A 277 28.17 -31.94 -15.66
C PHE A 277 29.60 -31.56 -16.11
N ASN A 278 29.87 -30.29 -16.44
CA ASN A 278 31.11 -29.80 -17.07
C ASN A 278 31.39 -30.33 -18.49
N GLU A 279 30.57 -31.24 -19.00
CA GLU A 279 30.68 -31.85 -20.33
C GLU A 279 29.28 -32.18 -20.87
N PHE A 280 29.17 -32.39 -22.18
CA PHE A 280 27.95 -32.88 -22.82
C PHE A 280 28.23 -34.13 -23.65
N LYS A 281 27.58 -35.24 -23.31
CA LYS A 281 27.77 -36.55 -23.96
C LYS A 281 26.65 -36.83 -24.95
N VAL A 282 26.99 -37.03 -26.21
CA VAL A 282 26.06 -37.45 -27.27
C VAL A 282 26.36 -38.90 -27.63
N GLU A 283 25.41 -39.78 -27.33
CA GLU A 283 25.45 -41.20 -27.69
C GLU A 283 24.63 -41.43 -28.95
N ARG A 284 25.27 -41.92 -30.02
CA ARG A 284 24.65 -42.14 -31.33
C ARG A 284 25.33 -43.27 -32.09
N SER A 285 24.65 -43.80 -33.10
CA SER A 285 25.17 -44.91 -33.92
C SER A 285 26.48 -44.53 -34.64
N LEU A 286 27.26 -45.54 -35.02
CA LEU A 286 28.46 -45.33 -35.85
C LEU A 286 28.12 -44.63 -37.17
N GLU A 287 26.95 -44.94 -37.75
CA GLU A 287 26.43 -44.32 -38.98
C GLU A 287 26.16 -42.82 -38.82
N ASN A 288 25.83 -42.36 -37.60
CA ASN A 288 25.62 -40.95 -37.28
C ASN A 288 26.89 -40.27 -36.72
N GLY A 289 28.06 -40.88 -36.90
CA GLY A 289 29.35 -40.31 -36.45
C GLY A 289 29.83 -40.75 -35.07
N GLY A 290 29.17 -41.75 -34.45
CA GLY A 290 29.56 -42.38 -33.19
C GLY A 290 29.44 -41.47 -31.96
N ASN A 291 29.66 -42.07 -30.78
CA ASN A 291 29.60 -41.35 -29.50
C ASN A 291 30.65 -40.23 -29.46
N LYS A 292 30.23 -39.03 -29.04
CA LYS A 292 31.12 -37.87 -28.88
C LYS A 292 30.84 -37.17 -27.56
N THR A 293 31.90 -36.75 -26.88
CA THR A 293 31.82 -35.93 -25.66
C THR A 293 32.35 -34.55 -25.99
N PHE A 294 31.56 -33.52 -25.69
CA PHE A 294 31.90 -32.12 -25.88
C PHE A 294 32.35 -31.55 -24.52
N SER A 295 33.54 -30.98 -24.47
CA SER A 295 34.08 -30.38 -23.24
C SER A 295 33.72 -28.90 -23.12
N THR A 296 33.44 -28.24 -24.25
CA THR A 296 33.01 -26.84 -24.28
C THR A 296 31.79 -26.63 -25.18
N PHE A 297 31.08 -25.53 -24.97
CA PHE A 297 29.90 -25.19 -25.77
C PHE A 297 30.30 -24.82 -27.21
N GLU A 298 31.48 -24.25 -27.41
CA GLU A 298 32.01 -23.86 -28.71
C GLU A 298 32.28 -25.08 -29.61
N GLU A 299 32.78 -26.18 -29.05
CA GLU A 299 32.95 -27.45 -29.77
C GLU A 299 31.59 -27.99 -30.25
N LEU A 300 30.57 -27.92 -29.39
CA LEU A 300 29.22 -28.35 -29.71
C LEU A 300 28.60 -27.51 -30.84
N VAL A 301 28.75 -26.19 -30.76
CA VAL A 301 28.27 -25.24 -31.76
C VAL A 301 28.90 -25.51 -33.12
N THR A 302 30.22 -25.70 -33.16
CA THR A 302 30.96 -25.97 -34.41
C THR A 302 30.41 -27.22 -35.11
N ASP A 303 30.22 -28.31 -34.37
CA ASP A 303 29.67 -29.56 -34.88
C ASP A 303 28.19 -29.44 -35.32
N TYR A 304 27.41 -28.61 -34.63
CA TYR A 304 26.00 -28.40 -34.94
C TYR A 304 25.82 -27.55 -36.21
N GLU A 305 26.55 -26.45 -36.34
CA GLU A 305 26.51 -25.53 -37.50
C GLU A 305 27.01 -26.21 -38.79
N CYS A 306 28.07 -27.00 -38.70
CA CYS A 306 28.58 -27.72 -39.88
C CYS A 306 27.69 -28.92 -40.26
N GLY A 307 26.78 -29.35 -39.38
CA GLY A 307 25.87 -30.47 -39.59
C GLY A 307 26.43 -31.84 -39.19
N SER A 308 27.60 -31.89 -38.55
CA SER A 308 28.14 -33.13 -37.97
C SER A 308 27.33 -33.65 -36.79
N LEU A 309 26.51 -32.80 -36.17
CA LEU A 309 25.55 -33.19 -35.12
C LEU A 309 24.11 -32.95 -35.58
N HIS A 310 23.35 -34.04 -35.71
CA HIS A 310 21.94 -33.97 -36.10
C HIS A 310 21.05 -33.53 -34.92
N PRO A 311 19.99 -32.73 -35.14
CA PRO A 311 19.07 -32.30 -34.06
C PRO A 311 18.45 -33.45 -33.27
N ALA A 312 18.15 -34.58 -33.91
CA ALA A 312 17.58 -35.75 -33.23
C ALA A 312 18.54 -36.34 -32.18
N ASP A 313 19.83 -36.47 -32.52
CA ASP A 313 20.85 -36.97 -31.59
C ASP A 313 21.08 -35.97 -30.44
N LEU A 314 21.10 -34.67 -30.75
CA LEU A 314 21.20 -33.59 -29.76
C LEU A 314 20.05 -33.65 -28.75
N LYS A 315 18.80 -33.76 -29.24
CA LYS A 315 17.59 -33.85 -28.41
C LYS A 315 17.60 -35.08 -27.52
N LEU A 316 17.95 -36.24 -28.05
CA LEU A 316 18.01 -37.47 -27.28
C LEU A 316 19.03 -37.37 -26.13
N ALA A 317 20.22 -36.84 -26.42
CA ALA A 317 21.27 -36.62 -25.43
C ALA A 317 20.84 -35.57 -24.38
N LEU A 318 20.19 -34.48 -24.80
CA LEU A 318 19.64 -33.47 -23.91
C LEU A 318 18.58 -34.07 -22.96
N SER A 319 17.62 -34.83 -23.47
CA SER A 319 16.60 -35.48 -22.64
C SER A 319 17.21 -36.39 -21.58
N LYS A 320 18.16 -37.26 -21.97
CA LYS A 320 18.89 -38.13 -21.03
C LYS A 320 19.58 -37.32 -19.92
N ALA A 321 20.27 -36.25 -20.29
CA ALA A 321 20.98 -35.40 -19.33
C ALA A 321 20.02 -34.68 -18.37
N LEU A 322 18.90 -34.13 -18.88
CA LEU A 322 17.88 -33.49 -18.07
C LEU A 322 17.21 -34.47 -17.11
N ASN A 323 16.83 -35.66 -17.57
CA ASN A 323 16.25 -36.70 -16.73
C ASN A 323 17.17 -37.09 -15.57
N LYS A 324 18.48 -37.20 -15.83
CA LYS A 324 19.47 -37.46 -14.78
C LYS A 324 19.53 -36.35 -13.73
N ILE A 325 19.40 -35.08 -14.14
CA ILE A 325 19.38 -33.93 -13.23
C ILE A 325 18.11 -33.91 -12.38
N LEU A 326 16.95 -34.25 -12.97
CA LEU A 326 15.66 -34.20 -12.29
C LEU A 326 15.39 -35.43 -11.40
N GLN A 327 16.14 -36.53 -11.58
CA GLN A 327 15.91 -37.78 -10.86
C GLN A 327 15.89 -37.64 -9.32
N PRO A 328 16.81 -36.90 -8.66
CA PRO A 328 16.78 -36.73 -7.20
C PRO A 328 15.47 -36.09 -6.71
N VAL A 329 14.95 -35.12 -7.45
CA VAL A 329 13.67 -34.46 -7.13
C VAL A 329 12.51 -35.45 -7.27
N ARG A 330 12.48 -36.26 -8.34
CA ARG A 330 11.47 -37.31 -8.51
C ARG A 330 11.49 -38.31 -7.36
N ASP A 331 12.68 -38.77 -6.98
CA ASP A 331 12.88 -39.72 -5.90
C ASP A 331 12.38 -39.15 -4.55
N HIS A 332 12.66 -37.88 -4.26
CA HIS A 332 12.13 -37.20 -3.07
C HIS A 332 10.60 -37.21 -3.03
N PHE A 333 9.94 -36.73 -4.09
CA PHE A 333 8.48 -36.68 -4.14
C PHE A 333 7.81 -38.06 -4.23
N LYS A 334 8.55 -39.10 -4.59
CA LYS A 334 8.07 -40.49 -4.58
C LYS A 334 8.18 -41.14 -3.21
N ASN A 335 9.30 -40.90 -2.50
CA ASN A 335 9.67 -41.60 -1.29
C ASN A 335 9.25 -40.86 -0.01
N ASN A 336 9.18 -39.53 -0.03
CA ASN A 336 8.75 -38.72 1.09
C ASN A 336 7.22 -38.51 1.06
N PHE A 337 6.52 -39.12 2.04
CA PHE A 337 5.05 -39.06 2.12
C PHE A 337 4.50 -37.63 2.16
N MET A 338 5.12 -36.75 2.94
CA MET A 338 4.66 -35.35 3.09
C MET A 338 4.87 -34.56 1.81
N ALA A 339 6.02 -34.72 1.15
CA ALA A 339 6.30 -34.08 -0.13
C ALA A 339 5.32 -34.58 -1.21
N LYS A 340 5.04 -35.88 -1.23
CA LYS A 340 4.09 -36.50 -2.17
C LYS A 340 2.67 -35.95 -2.02
N GLU A 341 2.15 -35.86 -0.79
CA GLU A 341 0.84 -35.24 -0.54
C GLU A 341 0.80 -33.79 -0.99
N LEU A 342 1.87 -33.03 -0.70
CA LEU A 342 2.00 -31.65 -1.09
C LEU A 342 1.93 -31.50 -2.63
N LEU A 343 2.68 -32.32 -3.36
CA LEU A 343 2.65 -32.32 -4.82
C LEU A 343 1.27 -32.66 -5.39
N MET A 344 0.57 -33.66 -4.82
CA MET A 344 -0.81 -33.98 -5.25
C MET A 344 -1.74 -32.79 -5.04
N ARG A 345 -1.62 -32.09 -3.91
CA ARG A 345 -2.39 -30.89 -3.62
C ARG A 345 -2.12 -29.78 -4.62
N ILE A 346 -0.85 -29.55 -5.00
CA ILE A 346 -0.48 -28.54 -6.01
C ILE A 346 -1.03 -28.91 -7.39
N LYS A 347 -0.85 -30.17 -7.84
CA LYS A 347 -1.38 -30.63 -9.14
C LYS A 347 -2.90 -30.46 -9.24
N LYS A 348 -3.64 -30.73 -8.15
CA LYS A 348 -5.10 -30.53 -8.08
C LYS A 348 -5.50 -29.06 -8.13
N GLN A 349 -4.72 -28.16 -7.54
CA GLN A 349 -4.98 -26.72 -7.60
C GLN A 349 -4.76 -26.17 -9.00
N SER A 350 -3.70 -26.60 -9.68
CA SER A 350 -3.40 -26.19 -11.06
C SER A 350 -4.44 -26.67 -12.09
N SER A 351 -5.13 -27.79 -11.84
CA SER A 351 -6.20 -28.26 -12.74
C SER A 351 -7.54 -27.54 -12.53
N MET A 352 -7.80 -27.04 -11.31
CA MET A 352 -9.04 -26.31 -10.97
C MET A 352 -9.02 -24.83 -11.40
N GLU A 353 -7.85 -24.21 -11.57
CA GLU A 353 -7.73 -22.81 -12.00
C GLU A 353 -8.16 -22.56 -13.46
N ASN A 354 -8.29 -23.60 -14.28
CA ASN A 354 -8.80 -23.50 -15.65
C ASN A 354 -10.34 -23.52 -15.75
N GLN A 355 -11.06 -23.46 -14.62
CA GLN A 355 -12.51 -23.37 -14.58
C GLN A 355 -12.94 -22.12 -13.81
N GLU A 356 -13.73 -21.26 -14.46
CA GLU A 356 -14.34 -20.08 -13.82
C GLU A 356 -15.18 -20.50 -12.60
N PRO A 357 -15.14 -19.75 -11.48
CA PRO A 357 -15.95 -20.09 -10.33
C PRO A 357 -17.43 -19.77 -10.60
N GLN A 358 -18.26 -20.80 -10.77
CA GLN A 358 -19.70 -20.69 -10.59
C GLN A 358 -20.02 -20.57 -9.09
N LEU A 359 -20.76 -19.52 -8.74
CA LEU A 359 -21.25 -19.23 -7.40
C LEU A 359 -22.59 -19.94 -7.18
N ASP A 360 -22.59 -21.03 -6.40
CA ASP A 360 -23.82 -21.62 -5.88
C ASP A 360 -24.23 -20.98 -4.53
N PRO A 361 -25.52 -20.64 -4.33
CA PRO A 361 -26.03 -20.12 -3.07
C PRO A 361 -26.70 -21.21 -2.24
N LEU A 362 -26.40 -21.31 -0.94
CA LEU A 362 -27.25 -22.05 -0.01
C LEU A 362 -27.21 -21.51 1.42
N GLY A 363 -28.41 -21.44 2.01
CA GLY A 363 -28.63 -21.70 3.44
C GLY A 363 -29.00 -20.48 4.28
N SER A 364 -30.29 -20.15 4.34
CA SER A 364 -30.88 -19.31 5.39
C SER A 364 -31.08 -20.14 6.67
N VAL A 365 -30.64 -19.60 7.82
CA VAL A 365 -30.95 -20.12 9.15
C VAL A 365 -31.56 -19.00 10.00
N SER A 366 -32.66 -19.33 10.66
CA SER A 366 -33.56 -18.48 11.45
C SER A 366 -32.94 -17.99 12.76
N LEU A 367 -33.28 -16.75 13.13
CA LEU A 367 -32.94 -16.10 14.39
C LEU A 367 -34.07 -16.31 15.41
N HIS A 368 -33.73 -16.84 16.59
CA HIS A 368 -34.58 -16.76 17.78
C HIS A 368 -34.20 -15.50 18.57
N SER A 369 -35.19 -14.64 18.80
CA SER A 369 -35.12 -13.50 19.70
C SER A 369 -35.36 -13.94 21.14
N SER A 370 -34.53 -13.45 22.07
CA SER A 370 -34.89 -13.36 23.48
C SER A 370 -34.42 -12.02 24.01
N SER A 371 -35.39 -11.17 24.34
CA SER A 371 -35.19 -9.90 25.01
C SER A 371 -35.30 -10.11 26.52
N SER A 372 -34.45 -9.43 27.29
CA SER A 372 -34.66 -9.20 28.71
C SER A 372 -34.13 -7.81 29.06
N PRO A 373 -34.94 -6.92 29.63
CA PRO A 373 -34.54 -5.56 29.94
C PRO A 373 -34.07 -5.43 31.39
N CYS A 374 -33.06 -4.60 31.64
CA CYS A 374 -32.82 -4.07 32.97
C CYS A 374 -32.20 -2.66 32.90
N ASN A 375 -33.01 -1.67 33.30
CA ASN A 375 -32.79 -0.50 34.17
C ASN A 375 -31.35 -0.06 34.49
N SER A 376 -31.04 1.22 34.78
CA SER A 376 -31.79 2.49 34.79
C SER A 376 -30.78 3.58 35.15
N GLU A 377 -30.45 4.43 34.19
CA GLU A 377 -30.06 5.84 34.37
C GLU A 377 -30.79 6.56 33.24
N SER A 378 -31.18 7.83 33.39
CA SER A 378 -32.01 8.55 32.40
C SER A 378 -31.31 8.62 31.03
N GLN A 379 -31.44 7.57 30.24
CA GLN A 379 -30.84 7.42 28.93
C GLN A 379 -31.79 8.03 27.92
N MET A 380 -31.31 9.07 27.24
CA MET A 380 -31.91 9.62 26.02
C MET A 380 -32.41 8.48 25.13
N SER A 381 -33.62 8.62 24.60
CA SER A 381 -34.20 7.61 23.71
C SER A 381 -33.34 7.46 22.44
N TRP A 382 -33.46 6.33 21.73
CA TRP A 382 -32.68 6.16 20.49
C TRP A 382 -33.11 7.18 19.42
N GLU A 383 -34.36 7.65 19.44
CA GLU A 383 -34.89 8.73 18.60
C GLU A 383 -34.22 10.07 18.92
N GLU A 384 -34.13 10.44 20.20
CA GLU A 384 -33.43 11.67 20.63
C GLU A 384 -31.94 11.61 20.26
N ARG A 385 -31.31 10.44 20.44
CA ARG A 385 -29.93 10.20 19.99
C ARG A 385 -29.80 10.37 18.49
N PHE A 386 -30.76 9.85 17.71
CA PHE A 386 -30.78 9.95 16.27
C PHE A 386 -30.86 11.41 15.83
N ASP A 387 -31.76 12.21 16.38
CA ASP A 387 -31.91 13.62 16.00
C ASP A 387 -30.63 14.42 16.28
N ILE A 388 -29.99 14.20 17.43
CA ILE A 388 -28.73 14.86 17.76
C ILE A 388 -27.61 14.43 16.81
N VAL A 389 -27.43 13.12 16.59
CA VAL A 389 -26.37 12.61 15.70
C VAL A 389 -26.62 13.05 14.27
N ARG A 390 -27.85 12.96 13.77
CA ARG A 390 -28.22 13.36 12.41
C ARG A 390 -28.03 14.87 12.18
N SER A 391 -28.17 15.70 13.22
CA SER A 391 -27.93 17.15 13.16
C SER A 391 -26.48 17.54 12.85
N ILE A 392 -25.53 16.62 13.00
CA ILE A 392 -24.10 16.85 12.74
C ILE A 392 -23.79 16.81 11.24
N GLY A 393 -24.45 15.89 10.52
CA GLY A 393 -24.19 15.63 9.11
C GLY A 393 -25.03 16.51 8.20
N GLU A 394 -24.39 17.09 7.18
CA GLU A 394 -25.08 17.62 6.02
C GLU A 394 -25.67 16.46 5.18
N GLU A 395 -24.88 15.40 4.98
CA GLU A 395 -25.29 14.16 4.31
C GLU A 395 -25.13 12.96 5.25
N CYS A 396 -26.07 12.02 5.18
CA CYS A 396 -26.00 10.73 5.88
C CYS A 396 -26.28 9.59 4.91
N ILE A 397 -25.38 8.59 4.85
CA ILE A 397 -25.51 7.39 4.02
C ILE A 397 -25.45 6.17 4.95
N GLN A 398 -26.58 5.55 5.35
CA GLN A 398 -27.97 5.97 5.12
C GLN A 398 -28.72 6.14 6.45
N ASP A 399 -29.75 7.02 6.48
CA ASP A 399 -30.51 7.33 7.69
C ASP A 399 -31.13 6.10 8.36
N GLU A 400 -31.67 5.15 7.59
CA GLU A 400 -32.23 3.91 8.14
C GLU A 400 -31.17 3.00 8.78
N GLU A 401 -29.96 2.96 8.22
CA GLU A 401 -28.84 2.23 8.82
C GLU A 401 -28.42 2.89 10.14
N LEU A 402 -28.43 4.24 10.20
CA LEU A 402 -28.12 4.99 11.41
C LEU A 402 -29.17 4.77 12.51
N LYS A 403 -30.47 4.81 12.18
CA LYS A 403 -31.55 4.48 13.12
C LYS A 403 -31.36 3.08 13.70
N ASN A 404 -31.17 2.09 12.83
CA ASN A 404 -30.94 0.70 13.23
C ASN A 404 -29.70 0.55 14.10
N LEU A 405 -28.61 1.26 13.79
CA LEU A 405 -27.39 1.24 14.59
C LEU A 405 -27.64 1.80 15.99
N LEU A 406 -28.28 2.97 16.11
CA LEU A 406 -28.52 3.62 17.40
C LEU A 406 -29.51 2.86 18.29
N ALA A 407 -30.49 2.19 17.68
CA ALA A 407 -31.45 1.34 18.37
C ALA A 407 -30.79 0.06 18.93
N ASN A 408 -29.83 -0.53 18.22
CA ASN A 408 -29.29 -1.85 18.56
C ASN A 408 -27.89 -1.82 19.20
N LYS A 409 -27.12 -0.74 19.02
CA LYS A 409 -25.76 -0.60 19.55
C LYS A 409 -25.69 0.54 20.58
N PRO A 410 -25.53 0.23 21.88
CA PRO A 410 -25.47 1.25 22.92
C PRO A 410 -24.31 2.24 22.76
N GLN A 411 -23.15 1.76 22.31
CA GLN A 411 -21.94 2.57 22.12
C GLN A 411 -21.37 2.42 20.70
N PRO A 412 -21.94 3.11 19.71
CA PRO A 412 -21.38 3.15 18.37
C PRO A 412 -20.01 3.84 18.36
N ILE A 413 -19.11 3.40 17.50
CA ILE A 413 -17.77 3.95 17.30
C ILE A 413 -17.81 4.90 16.11
N CYS A 414 -17.52 6.17 16.38
CA CYS A 414 -17.34 7.21 15.39
C CYS A 414 -15.85 7.47 15.21
N TYR A 415 -15.41 7.86 14.02
CA TYR A 415 -14.05 8.38 13.85
C TYR A 415 -13.99 9.57 12.89
N ASP A 416 -12.97 10.40 13.10
CA ASP A 416 -12.53 11.42 12.15
C ASP A 416 -10.99 11.48 12.12
N GLY A 417 -10.42 11.78 10.95
CA GLY A 417 -8.98 11.75 10.70
C GLY A 417 -8.41 13.12 10.34
N PHE A 418 -7.24 13.43 10.90
CA PHE A 418 -6.59 14.73 10.73
C PHE A 418 -5.13 14.58 10.32
N GLU A 419 -4.77 15.09 9.15
CA GLU A 419 -3.37 15.27 8.75
C GLU A 419 -2.72 16.39 9.58
N PRO A 420 -1.63 16.12 10.34
CA PRO A 420 -0.90 17.16 11.03
C PRO A 420 -0.05 18.00 10.05
N SER A 421 -0.68 19.01 9.46
CA SER A 421 -0.15 19.73 8.29
C SER A 421 0.15 21.21 8.53
N GLY A 422 -0.16 21.76 9.71
CA GLY A 422 0.09 23.17 10.03
C GLY A 422 -0.68 23.64 11.26
N ARG A 423 -0.95 24.96 11.28
CA ARG A 423 -1.84 25.56 12.28
C ARG A 423 -3.26 25.01 12.11
N MET A 424 -3.95 24.77 13.22
CA MET A 424 -5.33 24.30 13.20
C MET A 424 -6.27 25.47 12.93
N HIS A 425 -7.12 25.34 11.92
CA HIS A 425 -8.19 26.32 11.67
C HIS A 425 -9.44 26.03 12.49
N ILE A 426 -10.33 27.01 12.62
CA ILE A 426 -11.46 26.95 13.55
C ILE A 426 -12.44 25.79 13.32
N ALA A 427 -12.62 25.35 12.06
CA ALA A 427 -13.45 24.17 11.78
C ALA A 427 -12.84 22.87 12.33
N GLN A 428 -11.52 22.69 12.27
CA GLN A 428 -10.83 21.53 12.86
C GLN A 428 -10.87 21.56 14.39
N GLY A 429 -10.88 22.75 15.01
CA GLY A 429 -10.90 22.91 16.45
C GLY A 429 -12.32 22.98 17.02
N VAL A 430 -12.96 24.14 16.90
CA VAL A 430 -14.25 24.45 17.53
C VAL A 430 -15.39 23.63 16.93
N MET A 431 -15.60 23.69 15.61
CA MET A 431 -16.73 22.98 14.97
C MET A 431 -16.62 21.46 15.20
N LYS A 432 -15.40 20.92 15.14
CA LYS A 432 -15.16 19.52 15.49
C LYS A 432 -15.50 19.21 16.95
N THR A 433 -15.09 20.07 17.88
CA THR A 433 -15.41 19.92 19.30
C THR A 433 -16.93 19.87 19.54
N ILE A 434 -17.69 20.75 18.89
CA ILE A 434 -19.17 20.75 18.95
C ILE A 434 -19.71 19.39 18.49
N ASN A 435 -19.27 18.92 17.32
CA ASN A 435 -19.74 17.66 16.75
C ASN A 435 -19.37 16.45 17.62
N VAL A 436 -18.14 16.40 18.13
CA VAL A 436 -17.66 15.35 19.03
C VAL A 436 -18.44 15.33 20.33
N ASN A 437 -18.68 16.49 20.94
CA ASN A 437 -19.46 16.58 22.17
C ASN A 437 -20.91 16.09 21.96
N LYS A 438 -21.54 16.42 20.83
CA LYS A 438 -22.86 15.88 20.44
C LYS A 438 -22.85 14.35 20.31
N LEU A 439 -21.84 13.77 19.64
CA LEU A 439 -21.71 12.32 19.53
C LEU A 439 -21.57 11.64 20.91
N VAL A 440 -20.70 12.19 21.75
CA VAL A 440 -20.41 11.69 23.09
C VAL A 440 -21.64 11.76 23.99
N SER A 441 -22.41 12.86 23.94
CA SER A 441 -23.67 13.00 24.65
C SER A 441 -24.73 12.01 24.15
N SER A 442 -24.71 11.67 22.86
CA SER A 442 -25.57 10.63 22.27
C SER A 442 -25.06 9.20 22.50
N GLY A 443 -24.08 8.99 23.38
CA GLY A 443 -23.60 7.66 23.77
C GLY A 443 -22.53 7.05 22.87
N CYS A 444 -22.06 7.76 21.84
CA CYS A 444 -21.01 7.27 20.96
C CYS A 444 -19.63 7.33 21.61
N LYS A 445 -18.75 6.40 21.20
CA LYS A 445 -17.30 6.49 21.37
C LYS A 445 -16.71 7.18 20.15
N VAL A 446 -15.75 8.07 20.33
CA VAL A 446 -15.15 8.86 19.26
C VAL A 446 -13.65 8.62 19.23
N LYS A 447 -13.14 8.21 18.06
CA LYS A 447 -11.71 8.08 17.79
C LYS A 447 -11.25 9.25 16.93
N ILE A 448 -10.30 10.02 17.45
CA ILE A 448 -9.60 11.07 16.71
C ILE A 448 -8.31 10.46 16.17
N TRP A 449 -8.26 10.26 14.86
CA TRP A 449 -7.13 9.64 14.16
C TRP A 449 -6.10 10.69 13.74
N ILE A 450 -4.97 10.71 14.43
CA ILE A 450 -3.83 11.56 14.11
C ILE A 450 -3.06 10.91 12.96
N ALA A 451 -3.36 11.37 11.76
CA ALA A 451 -2.98 10.74 10.50
C ALA A 451 -1.55 11.16 10.09
N ASP A 452 -0.56 10.80 10.91
CA ASP A 452 0.84 11.24 10.73
C ASP A 452 1.53 10.61 9.52
N TRP A 453 1.32 9.32 9.26
CA TRP A 453 1.78 8.67 8.01
C TRP A 453 1.05 9.18 6.76
N PHE A 454 -0.21 9.57 6.90
CA PHE A 454 -0.98 10.17 5.80
C PHE A 454 -0.45 11.56 5.44
N ALA A 455 -0.16 12.39 6.46
CA ALA A 455 0.50 13.67 6.26
C ALA A 455 1.90 13.52 5.64
N LEU A 456 2.64 12.47 6.01
CA LEU A 456 3.93 12.13 5.39
C LEU A 456 3.75 11.79 3.91
N LEU A 457 2.81 10.91 3.58
CA LEU A 457 2.50 10.51 2.20
C LEU A 457 2.02 11.67 1.33
N ASN A 458 1.32 12.63 1.91
CA ASN A 458 0.85 13.84 1.23
C ASN A 458 1.87 15.00 1.27
N ASP A 459 3.15 14.70 1.54
CA ASP A 459 4.28 15.64 1.58
C ASP A 459 4.13 16.84 2.52
N LYS A 460 3.27 16.73 3.54
CA LYS A 460 3.09 17.80 4.54
C LYS A 460 4.39 17.98 5.33
N MET A 461 4.67 19.23 5.70
CA MET A 461 5.90 19.62 6.41
C MET A 461 7.20 19.21 5.68
N GLY A 462 7.15 19.07 4.35
CA GLY A 462 8.29 18.63 3.54
C GLY A 462 8.61 17.14 3.69
N GLY A 463 7.65 16.33 4.13
CA GLY A 463 7.85 14.90 4.38
C GLY A 463 8.68 14.60 5.64
N ASP A 464 8.71 15.52 6.60
CA ASP A 464 9.44 15.34 7.87
C ASP A 464 8.49 14.82 8.97
N LEU A 465 8.53 13.51 9.21
CA LEU A 465 7.68 12.85 10.21
C LEU A 465 7.84 13.43 11.62
N LYS A 466 9.04 13.91 12.00
CA LYS A 466 9.25 14.51 13.33
C LYS A 466 8.49 15.84 13.45
N LYS A 467 8.50 16.66 12.40
CA LYS A 467 7.71 17.90 12.37
C LYS A 467 6.21 17.60 12.39
N ILE A 468 5.76 16.61 11.61
CA ILE A 468 4.37 16.16 11.58
C ILE A 468 3.91 15.72 12.98
N GLN A 469 4.71 14.92 13.69
CA GLN A 469 4.38 14.48 15.05
C GLN A 469 4.33 15.64 16.05
N VAL A 470 5.20 16.64 15.92
CA VAL A 470 5.12 17.85 16.74
C VAL A 470 3.81 18.61 16.46
N VAL A 471 3.41 18.73 15.20
CA VAL A 471 2.12 19.33 14.84
C VAL A 471 0.96 18.52 15.39
N GLY A 472 1.00 17.18 15.33
CA GLY A 472 -0.07 16.33 15.86
C GLY A 472 -0.25 16.50 17.37
N GLN A 473 0.85 16.63 18.13
CA GLN A 473 0.79 16.97 19.55
C GLN A 473 0.14 18.34 19.77
N TYR A 474 0.47 19.33 18.95
CA TYR A 474 -0.14 20.65 19.00
C TYR A 474 -1.65 20.60 18.76
N LEU A 475 -2.11 19.78 17.81
CA LEU A 475 -3.55 19.60 17.55
C LEU A 475 -4.27 19.01 18.77
N ILE A 476 -3.67 18.00 19.42
CA ILE A 476 -4.20 17.37 20.63
C ILE A 476 -4.36 18.39 21.78
N GLU A 477 -3.36 19.26 21.99
CA GLU A 477 -3.41 20.29 23.03
C GLU A 477 -4.50 21.35 22.76
N ILE A 478 -4.81 21.65 21.50
CA ILE A 478 -5.96 22.50 21.17
C ILE A 478 -7.28 21.82 21.52
N TRP A 479 -7.48 20.56 21.12
CA TRP A 479 -8.74 19.87 21.43
C TRP A 479 -8.98 19.72 22.93
N LYS A 480 -7.92 19.49 23.72
CA LYS A 480 -7.99 19.48 25.18
C LYS A 480 -8.40 20.83 25.77
N SER A 481 -7.95 21.93 25.20
CA SER A 481 -8.14 23.28 25.76
C SER A 481 -9.42 23.98 25.29
N VAL A 482 -9.93 23.67 24.10
CA VAL A 482 -11.11 24.34 23.53
C VAL A 482 -12.44 23.91 24.19
N GLY A 483 -12.48 22.76 24.88
CA GLY A 483 -13.68 22.27 25.58
C GLY A 483 -14.25 20.97 25.05
N MET A 484 -13.41 20.09 24.49
CA MET A 484 -13.81 18.72 24.16
C MET A 484 -14.03 17.91 25.45
N ASN A 485 -15.15 17.20 25.56
CA ASN A 485 -15.55 16.50 26.79
C ASN A 485 -14.76 15.19 27.00
N LEU A 486 -13.53 15.34 27.47
CA LEU A 486 -12.61 14.24 27.75
C LEU A 486 -12.95 13.47 29.04
N GLU A 487 -13.73 14.05 29.96
CA GLU A 487 -14.09 13.44 31.25
C GLU A 487 -14.92 12.16 31.09
N SER A 488 -15.65 12.07 29.97
CA SER A 488 -16.49 10.92 29.63
C SER A 488 -15.74 9.61 29.35
N ASN A 489 -14.40 9.63 29.18
CA ASN A 489 -13.59 8.48 28.71
C ASN A 489 -14.11 7.85 27.40
N LYS A 490 -14.93 8.57 26.61
CA LYS A 490 -15.46 8.12 25.32
C LYS A 490 -14.65 8.61 24.12
N ILE A 491 -13.60 9.39 24.35
CA ILE A 491 -12.77 9.99 23.29
C ILE A 491 -11.36 9.41 23.36
N GLU A 492 -10.87 8.93 22.22
CA GLU A 492 -9.52 8.35 22.08
C GLU A 492 -8.73 9.11 21.01
N PHE A 493 -7.53 9.61 21.35
CA PHE A 493 -6.58 10.12 20.36
C PHE A 493 -5.61 9.00 19.97
N LEU A 494 -5.67 8.59 18.70
CA LEU A 494 -4.91 7.47 18.17
C LEU A 494 -3.94 7.95 17.09
N TRP A 495 -2.68 7.51 17.17
CA TRP A 495 -1.66 7.85 16.18
C TRP A 495 -1.60 6.78 15.11
N ALA A 496 -1.73 7.17 13.83
CA ALA A 496 -1.79 6.22 12.73
C ALA A 496 -0.56 5.32 12.68
N SER A 497 0.63 5.92 12.69
CA SER A 497 1.90 5.17 12.71
C SER A 497 2.01 4.19 13.87
N LYS A 498 1.56 4.57 15.08
CA LYS A 498 1.65 3.71 16.27
C LYS A 498 0.69 2.53 16.17
N GLU A 499 -0.57 2.80 15.87
CA GLU A 499 -1.61 1.79 15.83
C GLU A 499 -1.37 0.79 14.69
N ILE A 500 -1.01 1.29 13.49
CA ILE A 500 -0.72 0.43 12.34
C ILE A 500 0.47 -0.49 12.63
N ASN A 501 1.57 0.03 13.18
CA ASN A 501 2.73 -0.82 13.50
C ASN A 501 2.41 -1.87 14.58
N SER A 502 1.55 -1.54 15.55
CA SER A 502 1.20 -2.46 16.63
C SER A 502 0.39 -3.68 16.16
N ARG A 503 -0.28 -3.57 15.00
CA ARG A 503 -1.17 -4.58 14.42
C ARG A 503 -1.00 -4.63 12.90
N ALA A 504 0.27 -4.68 12.46
CA ALA A 504 0.63 -4.61 11.05
C ALA A 504 0.11 -5.81 10.25
N ASP A 505 0.04 -6.97 10.91
CA ASP A 505 -0.51 -8.22 10.42
C ASP A 505 -2.03 -8.16 10.18
N GLU A 506 -2.74 -7.27 10.87
CA GLU A 506 -4.15 -6.97 10.61
C GLU A 506 -4.29 -5.90 9.51
N TYR A 507 -3.50 -4.84 9.58
CA TYR A 507 -3.69 -3.64 8.77
C TYR A 507 -3.28 -3.81 7.31
N TRP A 508 -2.05 -4.27 7.05
CA TRP A 508 -1.52 -4.27 5.69
C TRP A 508 -2.16 -5.31 4.77
N PRO A 509 -2.52 -6.52 5.22
CA PRO A 509 -3.33 -7.42 4.41
C PRO A 509 -4.67 -6.80 3.98
N LEU A 510 -5.30 -6.01 4.85
CA LEU A 510 -6.52 -5.29 4.51
C LEU A 510 -6.27 -4.22 3.43
N VAL A 511 -5.22 -3.40 3.57
CA VAL A 511 -4.84 -2.40 2.55
C VAL A 511 -4.56 -3.08 1.20
N MET A 512 -3.82 -4.18 1.20
CA MET A 512 -3.47 -4.93 0.00
C MET A 512 -4.71 -5.59 -0.65
N ASP A 513 -5.67 -6.11 0.12
CA ASP A 513 -6.90 -6.66 -0.43
C ASP A 513 -7.80 -5.57 -1.05
N ILE A 514 -7.91 -4.41 -0.41
CA ILE A 514 -8.60 -3.22 -0.97
C ILE A 514 -7.95 -2.84 -2.31
N ALA A 515 -6.62 -2.75 -2.36
CA ALA A 515 -5.90 -2.43 -3.58
C ALA A 515 -6.09 -3.49 -4.68
N ARG A 516 -6.15 -4.79 -4.32
CA ARG A 516 -6.33 -5.91 -5.26
C ARG A 516 -7.71 -5.88 -5.92
N ARG A 517 -8.75 -5.51 -5.17
CA ARG A 517 -10.15 -5.50 -5.63
C ARG A 517 -10.55 -4.25 -6.39
N ASN A 518 -9.74 -3.19 -6.34
CA ASN A 518 -10.05 -1.92 -6.98
C ASN A 518 -9.12 -1.65 -8.17
N THR A 519 -9.69 -1.03 -9.21
CA THR A 519 -8.91 -0.55 -10.35
C THR A 519 -8.13 0.70 -9.99
N LEU A 520 -7.06 0.97 -10.73
CA LEU A 520 -6.25 2.18 -10.54
C LEU A 520 -7.10 3.45 -10.72
N ASP A 521 -7.92 3.51 -11.77
CA ASP A 521 -8.86 4.62 -12.02
C ASP A 521 -9.81 4.86 -10.83
N ARG A 522 -10.37 3.78 -10.26
CA ARG A 522 -11.29 3.89 -9.13
C ARG A 522 -10.62 4.53 -7.92
N ILE A 523 -9.37 4.17 -7.64
CA ILE A 523 -8.59 4.75 -6.53
C ILE A 523 -8.19 6.19 -6.85
N LEU A 524 -7.79 6.48 -8.09
CA LEU A 524 -7.43 7.84 -8.51
C LEU A 524 -8.57 8.83 -8.32
N ARG A 525 -9.84 8.43 -8.54
CA ARG A 525 -11.02 9.27 -8.27
C ARG A 525 -11.13 9.74 -6.82
N CYS A 526 -10.50 9.06 -5.87
CA CYS A 526 -10.46 9.47 -4.47
C CYS A 526 -9.44 10.59 -4.19
N HIS A 527 -8.72 11.13 -5.19
CA HIS A 527 -7.67 12.12 -4.97
C HIS A 527 -8.10 13.38 -4.20
N LYS A 528 -9.38 13.76 -4.30
CA LYS A 528 -9.95 14.94 -3.63
C LYS A 528 -9.81 14.90 -2.11
N ILE A 529 -9.76 13.70 -1.53
CA ILE A 529 -9.62 13.51 -0.07
C ILE A 529 -8.30 14.07 0.46
N MET A 530 -7.28 14.17 -0.40
CA MET A 530 -5.95 14.69 -0.09
C MET A 530 -5.83 16.21 -0.32
N GLY A 531 -6.92 16.88 -0.72
CA GLY A 531 -6.95 18.32 -1.01
C GLY A 531 -6.23 18.70 -2.30
N ARG A 532 -6.07 17.77 -3.24
CA ARG A 532 -5.43 18.01 -4.55
C ARG A 532 -6.52 18.08 -5.64
N PRO A 533 -6.83 19.26 -6.19
CA PRO A 533 -7.98 19.45 -7.07
C PRO A 533 -7.81 18.84 -8.46
N GLU A 534 -6.57 18.74 -8.95
CA GLU A 534 -6.22 18.10 -10.23
C GLU A 534 -4.98 17.24 -10.02
N LEU A 535 -5.10 15.95 -10.34
CA LEU A 535 -3.99 15.01 -10.40
C LEU A 535 -4.02 14.40 -11.79
N ASP A 536 -3.04 14.78 -12.62
CA ASP A 536 -2.78 14.02 -13.84
C ASP A 536 -1.91 12.80 -13.50
N GLU A 537 -2.05 11.72 -14.28
CA GLU A 537 -1.27 10.48 -14.08
C GLU A 537 0.26 10.69 -14.27
N PHE A 538 0.67 11.80 -14.88
CA PHE A 538 2.07 12.12 -15.17
C PHE A 538 2.79 12.76 -13.98
N THR A 539 2.07 13.47 -13.12
CA THR A 539 2.56 14.25 -11.97
C THR A 539 2.19 13.61 -10.63
N ALA A 540 1.18 12.74 -10.62
CA ALA A 540 0.80 11.98 -9.45
C ALA A 540 1.95 11.11 -8.93
N SER A 541 2.31 11.31 -7.66
CA SER A 541 3.17 10.39 -6.90
C SER A 541 2.44 9.06 -6.66
N ALA A 542 3.17 7.95 -6.58
CA ALA A 542 2.58 6.64 -6.26
C ALA A 542 1.92 6.60 -4.88
N ALA A 543 2.31 7.48 -3.96
CA ALA A 543 1.64 7.69 -2.67
C ALA A 543 0.14 7.99 -2.80
N HIS A 544 -0.32 8.60 -3.90
CA HIS A 544 -1.74 8.90 -4.13
C HIS A 544 -2.60 7.64 -4.36
N ILE A 545 -1.99 6.48 -4.57
CA ILE A 545 -2.69 5.19 -4.65
C ILE A 545 -2.67 4.48 -3.29
N PHE A 546 -1.59 4.64 -2.53
CA PHE A 546 -1.50 4.10 -1.17
C PHE A 546 -2.49 4.80 -0.23
N TYR A 547 -2.54 6.12 -0.27
CA TYR A 547 -3.31 6.93 0.68
C TYR A 547 -4.81 6.55 0.72
N PRO A 548 -5.56 6.48 -0.40
CA PRO A 548 -6.99 6.13 -0.32
C PRO A 548 -7.23 4.68 0.11
N CYS A 549 -6.35 3.74 -0.28
CA CYS A 549 -6.43 2.35 0.17
C CYS A 549 -6.22 2.25 1.69
N MET A 550 -5.24 2.99 2.24
CA MET A 550 -4.97 3.07 3.66
C MET A 550 -6.13 3.71 4.43
N GLN A 551 -6.68 4.84 3.96
CA GLN A 551 -7.80 5.50 4.62
C GLN A 551 -9.08 4.64 4.57
N CYS A 552 -9.29 3.89 3.48
CA CYS A 552 -10.36 2.89 3.42
C CYS A 552 -10.15 1.76 4.44
N ALA A 553 -8.90 1.29 4.61
CA ALA A 553 -8.57 0.28 5.61
C ALA A 553 -8.80 0.78 7.05
N ASP A 554 -8.49 2.04 7.34
CA ASP A 554 -8.67 2.66 8.66
C ASP A 554 -10.12 2.49 9.18
N ILE A 555 -11.11 2.61 8.30
CA ILE A 555 -12.53 2.48 8.66
C ILE A 555 -12.81 1.13 9.33
N PHE A 556 -12.26 0.05 8.77
CA PHE A 556 -12.45 -1.30 9.29
C PHE A 556 -11.52 -1.60 10.45
N PHE A 557 -10.26 -1.15 10.36
CA PHE A 557 -9.23 -1.34 11.39
C PHE A 557 -9.58 -0.66 12.72
N LEU A 558 -10.16 0.54 12.65
CA LEU A 558 -10.68 1.27 13.81
C LEU A 558 -12.04 0.74 14.28
N LYS A 559 -12.66 -0.17 13.51
CA LYS A 559 -13.99 -0.73 13.75
C LYS A 559 -15.05 0.38 13.83
N ALA A 560 -14.93 1.39 12.97
CA ALA A 560 -15.86 2.50 12.94
C ALA A 560 -17.24 2.03 12.42
N ASP A 561 -18.28 2.37 13.16
CA ASP A 561 -19.67 2.25 12.68
C ASP A 561 -20.09 3.52 11.93
N ILE A 562 -19.57 4.68 12.34
CA ILE A 562 -19.87 5.99 11.74
C ILE A 562 -18.55 6.68 11.32
N CYS A 563 -18.42 6.93 10.02
CA CYS A 563 -17.38 7.77 9.45
C CYS A 563 -17.84 9.24 9.53
N GLN A 564 -17.37 9.99 10.54
CA GLN A 564 -17.79 11.38 10.77
C GLN A 564 -16.76 12.37 10.21
N LEU A 565 -16.59 12.38 8.90
CA LEU A 565 -15.62 13.24 8.20
C LEU A 565 -16.30 14.37 7.43
N GLY A 566 -15.54 15.27 6.81
CA GLY A 566 -16.08 16.36 5.98
C GLY A 566 -16.66 15.85 4.66
N MET A 567 -17.51 16.65 4.01
CA MET A 567 -18.07 16.31 2.67
C MET A 567 -16.99 16.03 1.61
N ASP A 568 -15.77 16.55 1.77
CA ASP A 568 -14.62 16.32 0.90
C ASP A 568 -14.01 14.92 1.05
N GLN A 569 -14.34 14.19 2.10
CA GLN A 569 -13.90 12.82 2.38
C GLN A 569 -14.90 11.76 1.88
N ARG A 570 -15.98 12.18 1.22
CA ARG A 570 -17.08 11.31 0.78
C ARG A 570 -16.64 10.15 -0.11
N GLU A 571 -15.72 10.39 -1.04
CA GLU A 571 -15.32 9.38 -2.04
C GLU A 571 -14.68 8.13 -1.43
N VAL A 572 -13.91 8.27 -0.33
CA VAL A 572 -13.31 7.12 0.36
C VAL A 572 -14.33 6.40 1.25
N ASN A 573 -15.31 7.13 1.81
CA ASN A 573 -16.42 6.48 2.54
C ASN A 573 -17.27 5.63 1.59
N VAL A 574 -17.51 6.12 0.37
CA VAL A 574 -18.19 5.33 -0.70
C VAL A 574 -17.33 4.13 -1.10
N LEU A 575 -16.01 4.30 -1.23
CA LEU A 575 -15.08 3.20 -1.51
C LEU A 575 -15.18 2.09 -0.45
N ALA A 576 -15.24 2.45 0.84
CA ALA A 576 -15.39 1.47 1.91
C ALA A 576 -16.72 0.70 1.85
N ARG A 577 -17.82 1.38 1.47
CA ARG A 577 -19.12 0.71 1.29
C ARG A 577 -19.13 -0.24 0.10
N GLN A 578 -18.47 0.12 -1.00
CA GLN A 578 -18.27 -0.76 -2.16
C GLN A 578 -17.41 -1.98 -1.79
N TYR A 579 -16.32 -1.76 -1.06
CA TYR A 579 -15.49 -2.86 -0.57
C TYR A 579 -16.29 -3.85 0.30
N CYS A 580 -17.20 -3.37 1.15
CA CYS A 580 -18.13 -4.25 1.89
C CYS A 580 -18.98 -5.13 0.97
N GLU A 581 -19.42 -4.63 -0.18
CA GLU A 581 -20.18 -5.42 -1.17
C GLU A 581 -19.31 -6.51 -1.77
N ASP A 582 -18.06 -6.19 -2.15
CA ASP A 582 -17.10 -7.14 -2.73
C ASP A 582 -16.74 -8.28 -1.77
N ILE A 583 -16.62 -8.00 -0.48
CA ILE A 583 -16.34 -9.00 0.56
C ILE A 583 -17.62 -9.60 1.18
N LYS A 584 -18.80 -9.24 0.65
CA LYS A 584 -20.13 -9.69 1.13
C LYS A 584 -20.36 -9.42 2.63
N ARG A 585 -19.81 -8.33 3.15
CA ARG A 585 -20.01 -7.87 4.52
C ARG A 585 -21.34 -7.11 4.63
N LYS A 586 -22.25 -7.62 5.47
CA LYS A 586 -23.58 -7.02 5.68
C LYS A 586 -23.52 -5.64 6.33
N ASN A 587 -22.69 -5.48 7.36
CA ASN A 587 -22.60 -4.25 8.13
C ASN A 587 -21.67 -3.25 7.43
N LYS A 588 -22.27 -2.29 6.74
CA LYS A 588 -21.58 -1.18 6.08
C LYS A 588 -21.37 -0.01 7.08
N PRO A 589 -20.25 0.71 6.98
CA PRO A 589 -20.06 1.92 7.77
C PRO A 589 -21.02 3.02 7.29
N ILE A 590 -21.62 3.74 8.24
CA ILE A 590 -22.46 4.91 7.96
C ILE A 590 -21.55 6.11 7.68
N SER A 591 -21.78 6.79 6.57
CA SER A 591 -21.11 8.07 6.30
C SER A 591 -21.96 9.20 6.88
N LEU A 592 -21.43 9.94 7.87
CA LEU A 592 -22.09 11.11 8.45
C LEU A 592 -21.24 12.35 8.17
N SER A 593 -21.40 12.86 6.95
CA SER A 593 -20.53 13.87 6.37
C SER A 593 -20.95 15.27 6.83
N HIS A 594 -20.06 16.01 7.49
CA HIS A 594 -20.36 17.36 7.99
C HIS A 594 -20.07 18.46 6.96
N HIS A 595 -20.73 19.60 7.16
CA HIS A 595 -20.61 20.79 6.33
C HIS A 595 -19.17 21.33 6.27
N ILE A 596 -18.74 21.77 5.09
CA ILE A 596 -17.42 22.39 4.89
C ILE A 596 -17.55 23.89 5.16
N LEU A 597 -16.90 24.37 6.23
CA LEU A 597 -16.94 25.79 6.56
C LEU A 597 -16.11 26.62 5.54
N PRO A 598 -16.67 27.72 4.99
CA PRO A 598 -16.03 28.49 3.92
C PRO A 598 -14.87 29.35 4.43
N GLY A 599 -14.03 29.78 3.48
CA GLY A 599 -13.03 30.82 3.73
C GLY A 599 -13.68 32.18 3.93
N LEU A 600 -12.98 33.10 4.60
CA LEU A 600 -13.50 34.43 4.91
C LEU A 600 -13.59 35.35 3.68
N GLN A 601 -12.94 35.05 2.56
CA GLN A 601 -12.98 35.89 1.37
C GLN A 601 -14.06 35.41 0.38
N GLU A 602 -14.45 36.29 -0.54
CA GLU A 602 -15.44 35.98 -1.57
C GLU A 602 -14.98 34.84 -2.47
N GLY A 603 -15.90 33.90 -2.78
CA GLY A 603 -15.62 32.75 -3.66
C GLY A 603 -14.82 31.62 -3.03
N GLN A 604 -14.40 31.73 -1.76
CA GLN A 604 -13.67 30.67 -1.07
C GLN A 604 -14.62 29.65 -0.42
N GLU A 605 -14.93 28.57 -1.14
CA GLU A 605 -15.87 27.53 -0.66
C GLU A 605 -15.30 26.67 0.49
N LYS A 606 -13.98 26.73 0.75
CA LYS A 606 -13.32 25.99 1.82
C LYS A 606 -12.19 26.81 2.42
N MET A 607 -12.06 26.82 3.75
CA MET A 607 -10.89 27.37 4.43
C MET A 607 -9.60 26.66 4.01
N SER A 608 -8.53 27.43 3.83
CA SER A 608 -7.23 26.91 3.41
C SER A 608 -6.09 27.45 4.27
N ASN A 609 -5.18 26.55 4.65
CA ASN A 609 -3.92 26.91 5.30
C ASN A 609 -2.98 27.70 4.36
N SER A 610 -3.24 27.71 3.05
CA SER A 610 -2.42 28.39 2.04
C SER A 610 -2.61 29.92 2.04
N ASP A 611 -3.78 30.41 2.44
CA ASP A 611 -4.05 31.83 2.65
C ASP A 611 -4.36 32.08 4.13
N PRO A 612 -3.39 32.56 4.93
CA PRO A 612 -3.59 32.82 6.35
C PRO A 612 -4.67 33.86 6.67
N SER A 613 -5.06 34.69 5.71
CA SER A 613 -6.13 35.69 5.87
C SER A 613 -7.53 35.12 5.57
N SER A 614 -7.60 33.96 4.90
CA SER A 614 -8.86 33.25 4.62
C SER A 614 -9.42 32.49 5.82
N SER A 615 -8.60 32.21 6.84
CA SER A 615 -8.93 31.26 7.90
C SER A 615 -8.69 31.86 9.28
N ILE A 616 -9.62 31.65 10.20
CA ILE A 616 -9.38 31.87 11.63
C ILE A 616 -8.64 30.64 12.17
N PHE A 617 -7.48 30.86 12.79
CA PHE A 617 -6.73 29.80 13.45
C PHE A 617 -7.02 29.78 14.95
N MET A 618 -6.87 28.60 15.54
CA MET A 618 -7.14 28.35 16.95
C MET A 618 -6.18 29.12 17.90
N ASP A 619 -5.03 29.54 17.38
CA ASP A 619 -3.97 30.27 18.06
C ASP A 619 -3.82 31.73 17.59
N ASP A 620 -4.84 32.28 16.88
CA ASP A 620 -4.89 33.69 16.53
C ASP A 620 -5.13 34.56 17.78
N GLU A 621 -4.40 35.67 17.89
CA GLU A 621 -4.64 36.65 18.95
C GLU A 621 -5.95 37.40 18.71
N GLU A 622 -6.45 38.09 19.74
CA GLU A 622 -7.72 38.84 19.63
C GLU A 622 -7.71 39.85 18.48
N ALA A 623 -6.58 40.56 18.32
CA ALA A 623 -6.38 41.53 17.25
C ALA A 623 -6.43 40.87 15.85
N ASP A 624 -5.90 39.65 15.71
CA ASP A 624 -5.89 38.92 14.44
C ASP A 624 -7.30 38.49 14.04
N VAL A 625 -8.08 37.95 14.98
CA VAL A 625 -9.49 37.57 14.76
C VAL A 625 -10.30 38.80 14.34
N ASN A 626 -10.17 39.90 15.08
CA ASN A 626 -10.87 41.15 14.79
C ASN A 626 -10.52 41.68 13.38
N LEU A 627 -9.24 41.63 13.00
CA LEU A 627 -8.78 42.08 11.69
C LEU A 627 -9.32 41.19 10.55
N LYS A 628 -9.29 39.87 10.73
CA LYS A 628 -9.77 38.91 9.74
C LYS A 628 -11.27 39.03 9.51
N ILE A 629 -12.07 39.07 10.59
CA ILE A 629 -13.54 39.23 10.47
C ILE A 629 -13.90 40.61 9.91
N LYS A 630 -13.17 41.68 10.27
CA LYS A 630 -13.36 43.00 9.66
C LYS A 630 -13.22 42.94 8.14
N LYS A 631 -12.22 42.21 7.64
CA LYS A 631 -11.95 42.04 6.20
C LYS A 631 -12.81 40.96 5.51
N ALA A 632 -13.51 40.13 6.26
CA ALA A 632 -14.30 39.03 5.70
C ALA A 632 -15.40 39.53 4.74
N PHE A 633 -15.71 38.74 3.73
CA PHE A 633 -16.82 38.99 2.82
C PHE A 633 -18.14 38.90 3.58
N CYS A 634 -18.90 40.00 3.59
CA CYS A 634 -20.18 40.09 4.30
C CYS A 634 -21.05 41.17 3.64
N PRO A 635 -21.53 40.94 2.41
CA PRO A 635 -22.37 41.88 1.69
C PRO A 635 -23.68 42.15 2.43
N PRO A 636 -24.15 43.41 2.50
CA PRO A 636 -25.42 43.74 3.16
C PRO A 636 -26.59 43.08 2.46
N LYS A 637 -27.57 42.56 3.23
CA LYS A 637 -28.79 41.90 2.74
C LYS A 637 -28.59 40.64 1.89
N VAL A 638 -27.36 40.13 1.79
CA VAL A 638 -27.04 38.93 1.01
C VAL A 638 -26.60 37.82 1.96
N VAL A 639 -27.41 36.77 2.02
CA VAL A 639 -27.21 35.61 2.90
C VAL A 639 -26.41 34.51 2.23
N LYS A 640 -26.72 34.25 0.96
CA LYS A 640 -26.10 33.17 0.18
C LYS A 640 -24.59 33.39 0.06
N LYS A 641 -23.80 32.36 0.38
CA LYS A 641 -22.32 32.38 0.35
C LYS A 641 -21.69 33.49 1.23
N ASN A 642 -22.34 33.83 2.36
CA ASN A 642 -21.82 34.81 3.31
C ASN A 642 -21.08 34.09 4.47
N PRO A 643 -19.73 34.09 4.49
CA PRO A 643 -18.96 33.33 5.48
C PRO A 643 -19.23 33.77 6.92
N CYS A 644 -19.50 35.05 7.18
CA CYS A 644 -19.83 35.51 8.53
C CYS A 644 -21.12 34.85 9.05
N LEU A 645 -22.15 34.73 8.22
CA LEU A 645 -23.42 34.09 8.60
C LEU A 645 -23.25 32.57 8.78
N GLU A 646 -22.41 31.93 7.97
CA GLU A 646 -22.11 30.52 8.13
C GLU A 646 -21.34 30.22 9.42
N TYR A 647 -20.39 31.09 9.83
CA TYR A 647 -19.71 30.96 11.12
C TYR A 647 -20.71 31.14 12.26
N ILE A 648 -21.65 32.08 12.14
CA ILE A 648 -22.70 32.26 13.13
C ILE A 648 -23.57 30.99 13.23
N LYS A 649 -23.99 30.43 12.09
CA LYS A 649 -24.84 29.23 12.02
C LYS A 649 -24.18 27.98 12.56
N TYR A 650 -22.93 27.70 12.17
CA TYR A 650 -22.27 26.42 12.43
C TYR A 650 -21.33 26.43 13.65
N ILE A 651 -20.94 27.61 14.12
CA ILE A 651 -20.07 27.76 15.29
C ILE A 651 -20.80 28.46 16.44
N ILE A 652 -21.29 29.68 16.20
CA ILE A 652 -21.75 30.53 17.31
C ILE A 652 -23.07 30.03 17.92
N PHE A 653 -24.09 29.76 17.09
CA PHE A 653 -25.36 29.21 17.57
C PHE A 653 -25.18 27.86 18.28
N PRO A 654 -24.46 26.86 17.71
CA PRO A 654 -24.27 25.59 18.40
C PRO A 654 -23.40 25.68 19.65
N TRP A 655 -22.63 26.76 19.84
CA TRP A 655 -21.78 26.97 21.02
C TRP A 655 -22.49 27.72 22.15
N PHE A 656 -23.22 28.80 21.84
CA PHE A 656 -23.85 29.67 22.84
C PHE A 656 -25.38 29.53 22.92
N ASN A 657 -26.01 28.83 21.97
CA ASN A 657 -27.47 28.76 21.76
C ASN A 657 -28.16 30.10 21.43
N GLU A 658 -27.41 31.19 21.37
CA GLU A 658 -27.90 32.54 21.06
C GLU A 658 -26.79 33.34 20.36
N PHE A 659 -27.16 34.45 19.70
CA PHE A 659 -26.21 35.42 19.17
C PHE A 659 -26.58 36.84 19.60
N LYS A 660 -25.65 37.51 20.31
CA LYS A 660 -25.85 38.85 20.85
C LYS A 660 -25.16 39.89 19.99
N VAL A 661 -25.92 40.86 19.48
CA VAL A 661 -25.42 42.02 18.73
C VAL A 661 -25.57 43.27 19.58
N GLU A 662 -24.43 43.85 19.95
CA GLU A 662 -24.36 45.12 20.68
C GLU A 662 -24.20 46.27 19.68
N ARG A 663 -25.14 47.21 19.66
CA ARG A 663 -25.15 48.36 18.74
C ARG A 663 -25.85 49.56 19.38
N CYS A 664 -25.54 50.76 18.89
CA CYS A 664 -26.12 51.99 19.41
C CYS A 664 -27.65 52.04 19.22
N LEU A 665 -28.32 52.89 19.99
CA LEU A 665 -29.77 53.09 19.87
C LEU A 665 -30.18 53.54 18.46
N GLU A 666 -29.36 54.35 17.80
CA GLU A 666 -29.56 54.81 16.42
C GLU A 666 -29.57 53.67 15.40
N ASN A 667 -28.85 52.58 15.68
CA ASN A 667 -28.81 51.37 14.86
C ASN A 667 -29.80 50.29 15.34
N GLY A 668 -30.78 50.64 16.18
CA GLY A 668 -31.82 49.72 16.67
C GLY A 668 -31.52 49.04 18.02
N GLY A 669 -30.46 49.46 18.73
CA GLY A 669 -30.12 48.98 20.07
C GLY A 669 -29.66 47.52 20.13
N ASN A 670 -29.22 47.09 21.32
CA ASN A 670 -28.78 45.72 21.55
C ASN A 670 -29.91 44.72 21.24
N LYS A 671 -29.59 43.66 20.49
CA LYS A 671 -30.53 42.59 20.15
C LYS A 671 -29.89 41.22 20.37
N THR A 672 -30.64 40.29 20.94
CA THR A 672 -30.26 38.89 21.10
C THR A 672 -31.11 38.05 20.18
N PHE A 673 -30.46 37.31 19.28
CA PHE A 673 -31.10 36.37 18.37
C PHE A 673 -31.10 34.98 19.01
N SER A 674 -32.27 34.38 19.15
CA SER A 674 -32.40 33.03 19.74
C SER A 674 -32.34 31.92 18.67
N THR A 675 -32.62 32.26 17.41
CA THR A 675 -32.53 31.33 16.28
C THR A 675 -31.81 31.96 15.10
N PHE A 676 -31.27 31.12 14.21
CA PHE A 676 -30.59 31.59 13.01
C PHE A 676 -31.57 32.24 12.03
N GLU A 677 -32.80 31.75 11.97
CA GLU A 677 -33.87 32.26 11.12
C GLU A 677 -34.25 33.70 11.48
N GLU A 678 -34.28 34.03 12.78
CA GLU A 678 -34.51 35.41 13.25
C GLU A 678 -33.39 36.35 12.77
N LEU A 679 -32.14 35.90 12.88
CA LEU A 679 -30.98 36.66 12.43
C LEU A 679 -30.98 36.88 10.91
N ILE A 680 -31.32 35.85 10.14
CA ILE A 680 -31.42 35.94 8.68
C ILE A 680 -32.51 36.93 8.27
N THR A 681 -33.69 36.86 8.90
CA THR A 681 -34.81 37.78 8.60
C THR A 681 -34.39 39.24 8.78
N ASP A 682 -33.73 39.55 9.90
CA ASP A 682 -33.23 40.89 10.19
C ASP A 682 -32.11 41.32 9.23
N TYR A 683 -31.24 40.40 8.82
CA TYR A 683 -30.14 40.69 7.91
C TYR A 683 -30.63 40.95 6.47
N GLU A 684 -31.58 40.16 5.97
CA GLU A 684 -32.15 40.28 4.62
C GLU A 684 -33.00 41.55 4.46
N CYS A 685 -33.82 41.88 5.45
CA CYS A 685 -34.61 43.12 5.41
C CYS A 685 -33.74 44.39 5.63
N GLY A 686 -32.50 44.22 6.10
CA GLY A 686 -31.55 45.31 6.37
C GLY A 686 -31.64 45.92 7.76
N SER A 687 -32.46 45.33 8.66
CA SER A 687 -32.53 45.73 10.06
C SER A 687 -31.24 45.41 10.83
N LEU A 688 -30.42 44.47 10.34
CA LEU A 688 -29.09 44.17 10.85
C LEU A 688 -28.02 44.46 9.80
N HIS A 689 -27.15 45.43 10.08
CA HIS A 689 -26.09 45.85 9.16
C HIS A 689 -24.80 45.02 9.37
N PRO A 690 -24.00 44.71 8.32
CA PRO A 690 -22.72 44.02 8.46
C PRO A 690 -21.75 44.68 9.44
N ALA A 691 -21.82 46.01 9.58
CA ALA A 691 -20.98 46.77 10.51
C ALA A 691 -21.29 46.50 11.99
N ASP A 692 -22.49 46.04 12.31
CA ASP A 692 -22.88 45.61 13.66
C ASP A 692 -22.66 44.10 13.85
N LEU A 693 -22.94 43.30 12.80
CA LEU A 693 -22.78 41.85 12.79
C LEU A 693 -21.31 41.42 13.02
N LYS A 694 -20.37 42.04 12.30
CA LYS A 694 -18.94 41.64 12.32
C LYS A 694 -18.27 41.83 13.69
N PRO A 695 -18.42 42.98 14.39
CA PRO A 695 -17.90 43.14 15.75
C PRO A 695 -18.50 42.12 16.73
N ALA A 696 -19.81 41.87 16.65
CA ALA A 696 -20.49 40.88 17.48
C ALA A 696 -19.94 39.46 17.24
N LEU A 697 -19.76 39.08 15.97
CA LEU A 697 -19.12 37.81 15.60
C LEU A 697 -17.69 37.71 16.14
N SER A 698 -16.89 38.77 16.00
CA SER A 698 -15.51 38.79 16.50
C SER A 698 -15.45 38.59 18.01
N LYS A 699 -16.32 39.30 18.76
CA LYS A 699 -16.45 39.17 20.22
C LYS A 699 -16.80 37.73 20.62
N ALA A 700 -17.77 37.12 19.95
CA ALA A 700 -18.18 35.75 20.21
C ALA A 700 -17.06 34.74 19.92
N LEU A 701 -16.38 34.85 18.77
CA LEU A 701 -15.25 34.00 18.41
C LEU A 701 -14.09 34.13 19.41
N ASN A 702 -13.74 35.35 19.81
CA ASN A 702 -12.69 35.59 20.80
C ASN A 702 -13.00 34.95 22.15
N LYS A 703 -14.28 34.96 22.58
CA LYS A 703 -14.71 34.27 23.80
C LYS A 703 -14.52 32.75 23.70
N ILE A 704 -14.78 32.16 22.52
CA ILE A 704 -14.58 30.72 22.29
C ILE A 704 -13.09 30.35 22.29
N LEU A 705 -12.23 31.20 21.70
CA LEU A 705 -10.79 30.93 21.58
C LEU A 705 -10.00 31.25 22.86
N GLN A 706 -10.59 31.98 23.81
CA GLN A 706 -9.90 32.41 25.03
C GLN A 706 -9.29 31.26 25.84
N PRO A 707 -9.99 30.13 26.11
CA PRO A 707 -9.41 29.01 26.83
C PRO A 707 -8.17 28.41 26.15
N VAL A 708 -8.15 28.39 24.82
CA VAL A 708 -7.00 27.92 24.03
C VAL A 708 -5.82 28.88 24.20
N ARG A 709 -6.04 30.19 24.10
CA ARG A 709 -5.00 31.21 24.32
C ARG A 709 -4.41 31.10 25.72
N ASP A 710 -5.27 30.96 26.73
CA ASP A 710 -4.84 30.83 28.13
C ASP A 710 -3.99 29.57 28.33
N HIS A 711 -4.39 28.43 27.73
CA HIS A 711 -3.60 27.19 27.76
C HIS A 711 -2.20 27.38 27.20
N PHE A 712 -2.09 27.90 25.97
CA PHE A 712 -0.79 28.11 25.31
C PHE A 712 0.04 29.25 25.90
N LYS A 713 -0.56 30.12 26.73
CA LYS A 713 0.15 31.17 27.47
C LYS A 713 0.71 30.65 28.80
N ASN A 714 -0.08 29.83 29.51
CA ASN A 714 0.18 29.44 30.89
C ASN A 714 0.90 28.08 31.01
N ASP A 715 0.64 27.14 30.11
CA ASP A 715 1.36 25.86 30.08
C ASP A 715 2.68 26.00 29.31
N VAL A 716 3.80 25.76 30.00
CA VAL A 716 5.15 25.94 29.47
C VAL A 716 5.42 25.00 28.29
N LYS A 717 4.92 23.76 28.33
CA LYS A 717 5.13 22.78 27.26
C LYS A 717 4.31 23.14 26.04
N ALA A 718 3.04 23.50 26.23
CA ALA A 718 2.16 23.94 25.15
C ALA A 718 2.72 25.20 24.47
N LYS A 719 3.21 26.18 25.24
CA LYS A 719 3.83 27.40 24.72
C LYS A 719 5.03 27.13 23.82
N GLU A 720 5.95 26.26 24.26
CA GLU A 720 7.12 25.89 23.45
C GLU A 720 6.70 25.09 22.21
N LEU A 721 5.68 24.24 22.33
CA LEU A 721 5.11 23.49 21.22
C LEU A 721 4.54 24.42 20.13
N LEU A 722 3.76 25.43 20.52
CA LEU A 722 3.22 26.45 19.62
C LEU A 722 4.34 27.23 18.93
N LYS A 723 5.37 27.63 19.67
CA LYS A 723 6.54 28.33 19.11
C LYS A 723 7.24 27.50 18.03
N ARG A 724 7.42 26.20 18.28
CA ARG A 724 7.99 25.27 17.29
C ARG A 724 7.10 25.15 16.06
N VAL A 725 5.80 24.97 16.23
CA VAL A 725 4.86 24.88 15.09
C VAL A 725 4.86 26.16 14.25
N LYS A 726 4.85 27.35 14.87
CA LYS A 726 4.94 28.64 14.15
C LYS A 726 6.27 28.82 13.41
N SER A 727 7.35 28.15 13.84
CA SER A 727 8.64 28.19 13.16
C SER A 727 8.70 27.34 11.88
N TYR A 728 7.78 26.38 11.72
CA TYR A 728 7.77 25.51 10.55
C TYR A 728 7.18 26.25 9.35
N ARG A 729 7.89 26.19 8.23
CA ARG A 729 7.31 26.60 6.94
C ARG A 729 6.29 25.54 6.55
N VAL A 730 5.04 25.96 6.37
CA VAL A 730 4.01 25.11 5.77
C VAL A 730 4.45 24.85 4.33
N ALA A 731 4.81 23.60 4.02
CA ALA A 731 5.09 23.18 2.65
C ALA A 731 3.79 23.37 1.85
N ARG A 732 3.88 24.16 0.77
CA ARG A 732 2.76 24.42 -0.14
C ARG A 732 2.46 23.22 -1.00
#